data_AF-A0A9E3SBV9-F1
#
_entry.id   AF-A0A9E3SBV9-F1
#
_cell.length_a   1.000
_cell.length_b   1.000
_cell.length_c   1.000
_cell.angle_alpha   90.00
_cell.angle_beta   90.00
_cell.angle_gamma   90.00
#
_symmetry.space_group_name_H-M   'P 1'
#
loop_
_entity.id
_entity.type
_entity.pdbx_description
1 polymer ?
#
loop_
_entity_poly.entity_id
_entity_poly.type
_entity_poly.pdbx_seq_one_letter_code
_entity_poly.pdbx_strand_id
1 'polypeptide(L)'
;GVLYEFLGLTIDCIDRHQPNSTERRNAYLADITYGTNNEFGFDYLRDNMTGNPDELVQRKHHYTIVDEVDSVLIDDARTPLIISGPTPRGDQQEFDKLKPDVVKLYNAQRTLVSSILAEAKKILQSGAKDADVKRGGDLLFRAYRGLPKNHALIKFLSEEGMRSLMQKTESFYLAEQAKNMHIIDDELFFVIDERHNSVDLTDKGIDLLTESYNEPGFFILPDIGAEVADLGKLQLSDEDLMERKSEMIRNFTIKSERLHTVQQLLKAYTVFEKDVEYVIMENKIKIVDEQTGRIMEGRRYSDGLHQAIEAKENVKIEAATQTYATITLQNYFRMYSKLAGMTGTAETEAGELWDIYKLDVIVIPTNRPITRDDRQDLVYKTKREKFNAVIDDIESLVKARRPVLVGTTSVETSELLARMLQRKGIAHNVLNAKLHAKEAQIVKEAGQPGTVTIATNMAGRGTDIKLGEGVKAAGGLAIIGTERHESRRVDRQLRGRAGRQGDPGSSQFFVSLEDDLMRMFGSGRIAGLMDRLGLKEGEVIQHSMITKSIERAQRKVEENNFGIRKRLLEYDDVMNAQREVIYKKRKHALFGERLSVDISNMMYDLVENLVAENQEAADYEGFRLALLTNIGIEPPCDASEFLGSKIDTLTEQVYEQAVKRYREKNKRIGEKTMPVIQDVFDKQSQYENIAIPITDGSKGMQVIVNLKKAVNSGPREVSLSIEKSIS
;
A
#
# COMPACT_ATOMS: atom_id res chain seq x y z
N GLY A 1 -8.43 -31.49 -11.37
CA GLY A 1 -7.83 -32.48 -12.28
C GLY A 1 -8.90 -33.38 -12.82
N VAL A 2 -9.11 -34.52 -12.17
CA VAL A 2 -9.86 -35.69 -12.65
C VAL A 2 -11.12 -35.41 -13.49
N LEU A 3 -12.05 -34.57 -13.03
CA LEU A 3 -13.28 -34.29 -13.77
C LEU A 3 -13.03 -33.61 -15.13
N TYR A 4 -12.14 -32.63 -15.18
CA TYR A 4 -11.82 -31.90 -16.41
C TYR A 4 -10.98 -32.74 -17.37
N GLU A 5 -10.00 -33.45 -16.84
CA GLU A 5 -9.16 -34.39 -17.61
C GLU A 5 -10.00 -35.52 -18.22
N PHE A 6 -10.99 -36.02 -17.48
CA PHE A 6 -11.96 -37.00 -17.98
C PHE A 6 -12.77 -36.46 -19.17
N LEU A 7 -13.05 -35.15 -19.20
CA LEU A 7 -13.73 -34.47 -20.31
C LEU A 7 -12.77 -34.04 -21.45
N GLY A 8 -11.49 -34.40 -21.37
CA GLY A 8 -10.48 -34.07 -22.38
C GLY A 8 -9.92 -32.66 -22.28
N LEU A 9 -10.13 -31.95 -21.16
CA LEU A 9 -9.58 -30.63 -20.91
C LEU A 9 -8.26 -30.72 -20.14
N THR A 10 -7.30 -29.91 -20.54
CA THR A 10 -6.02 -29.75 -19.85
C THR A 10 -6.16 -28.79 -18.67
N ILE A 11 -5.51 -29.12 -17.56
CA ILE A 11 -5.59 -28.34 -16.32
C ILE A 11 -4.23 -28.28 -15.65
N ASP A 12 -3.87 -27.09 -15.19
CA ASP A 12 -2.65 -26.90 -14.39
C ASP A 12 -2.82 -25.80 -13.34
N CYS A 13 -1.87 -25.71 -12.42
CA CYS A 13 -1.82 -24.73 -11.34
C CYS A 13 -0.49 -23.97 -11.38
N ILE A 14 -0.56 -22.65 -11.55
CA ILE A 14 0.63 -21.81 -11.74
C ILE A 14 1.52 -21.82 -10.50
N ASP A 15 0.97 -21.86 -9.28
CA ASP A 15 1.70 -21.85 -8.00
C ASP A 15 2.68 -23.04 -7.84
N ARG A 16 2.60 -24.06 -8.71
CA ARG A 16 3.54 -25.20 -8.73
C ARG A 16 4.84 -24.93 -9.49
N HIS A 17 4.85 -23.88 -10.32
CA HIS A 17 5.91 -23.60 -11.28
C HIS A 17 6.60 -22.28 -10.95
N GLN A 18 7.90 -22.23 -11.24
CA GLN A 18 8.70 -21.03 -11.04
C GLN A 18 8.23 -19.89 -11.98
N PRO A 19 8.21 -18.62 -11.52
CA PRO A 19 7.89 -17.49 -12.39
C PRO A 19 8.79 -17.42 -13.64
N ASN A 20 8.23 -16.94 -14.76
CA ASN A 20 8.89 -16.79 -16.06
C ASN A 20 9.51 -18.07 -16.65
N SER A 21 9.12 -19.25 -16.15
CA SER A 21 9.61 -20.54 -16.67
C SER A 21 8.75 -21.07 -17.82
N THR A 22 9.29 -21.99 -18.60
CA THR A 22 8.54 -22.66 -19.67
C THR A 22 7.36 -23.46 -19.11
N GLU A 23 7.51 -24.08 -17.94
CA GLU A 23 6.44 -24.79 -17.23
C GLU A 23 5.32 -23.84 -16.82
N ARG A 24 5.66 -22.64 -16.31
CA ARG A 24 4.69 -21.59 -15.99
C ARG A 24 3.88 -21.15 -17.21
N ARG A 25 4.56 -20.98 -18.35
CA ARG A 25 3.91 -20.68 -19.64
C ARG A 25 2.99 -21.82 -20.08
N ASN A 26 3.42 -23.08 -19.94
CA ASN A 26 2.60 -24.25 -20.24
C ASN A 26 1.34 -24.33 -19.35
N ALA A 27 1.44 -23.92 -18.08
CA ALA A 27 0.29 -23.87 -17.18
C ALA A 27 -0.77 -22.84 -17.63
N TYR A 28 -0.35 -21.70 -18.20
CA TYR A 28 -1.26 -20.73 -18.84
C TYR A 28 -1.79 -21.19 -20.21
N LEU A 29 -1.10 -22.12 -20.88
CA LEU A 29 -1.56 -22.71 -22.14
C LEU A 29 -2.63 -23.79 -21.94
N ALA A 30 -2.77 -24.33 -20.73
CA ALA A 30 -3.85 -25.24 -20.39
C ALA A 30 -5.24 -24.62 -20.62
N ASP A 31 -6.26 -25.46 -20.79
CA ASP A 31 -7.65 -25.03 -20.96
C ASP A 31 -8.19 -24.37 -19.68
N ILE A 32 -7.75 -24.86 -18.52
CA ILE A 32 -8.11 -24.33 -17.20
C ILE A 32 -6.85 -24.13 -16.36
N THR A 33 -6.62 -22.90 -15.95
CA THR A 33 -5.48 -22.51 -15.12
C THR A 33 -5.97 -22.12 -13.72
N TYR A 34 -5.49 -22.81 -12.69
CA TYR A 34 -5.70 -22.43 -11.29
C TYR A 34 -4.53 -21.60 -10.79
N GLY A 35 -4.80 -20.69 -9.86
CA GLY A 35 -3.74 -20.00 -9.13
C GLY A 35 -4.24 -19.02 -8.09
N THR A 36 -3.32 -18.48 -7.31
CA THR A 36 -3.62 -17.38 -6.38
C THR A 36 -3.74 -16.03 -7.11
N ASN A 37 -4.61 -15.16 -6.61
CA ASN A 37 -4.83 -13.81 -7.15
C ASN A 37 -3.52 -13.00 -7.27
N ASN A 38 -2.64 -13.09 -6.26
CA ASN A 38 -1.34 -12.42 -6.25
C ASN A 38 -0.44 -12.93 -7.38
N GLU A 39 -0.35 -14.24 -7.58
CA GLU A 39 0.49 -14.84 -8.61
C GLU A 39 0.06 -14.44 -10.03
N PHE A 40 -1.25 -14.41 -10.31
CA PHE A 40 -1.77 -13.90 -11.57
C PHE A 40 -1.41 -12.43 -11.82
N GLY A 41 -1.56 -11.59 -10.79
CA GLY A 41 -1.23 -10.18 -10.95
C GLY A 41 0.29 -9.91 -11.05
N PHE A 42 1.13 -10.68 -10.36
CA PHE A 42 2.58 -10.58 -10.50
C PHE A 42 3.09 -11.10 -11.84
N ASP A 43 2.53 -12.18 -12.37
CA ASP A 43 2.85 -12.65 -13.73
C ASP A 43 2.49 -11.58 -14.77
N TYR A 44 1.38 -10.87 -14.60
CA TYR A 44 1.03 -9.74 -15.45
C TYR A 44 2.07 -8.59 -15.37
N LEU A 45 2.51 -8.24 -14.17
CA LEU A 45 3.54 -7.20 -14.00
C LEU A 45 4.87 -7.64 -14.62
N ARG A 46 5.29 -8.89 -14.43
CA ARG A 46 6.51 -9.47 -15.01
C ARG A 46 6.46 -9.51 -16.54
N ASP A 47 5.33 -9.90 -17.11
CA ASP A 47 5.12 -9.90 -18.56
C ASP A 47 5.23 -8.49 -19.16
N ASN A 48 4.86 -7.45 -18.41
CA ASN A 48 5.04 -6.06 -18.82
C ASN A 48 6.44 -5.49 -18.48
N MET A 49 7.38 -6.32 -18.01
CA MET A 49 8.75 -5.94 -17.70
C MET A 49 9.79 -6.74 -18.49
N THR A 50 9.42 -7.81 -19.18
CA THR A 50 10.36 -8.57 -20.01
C THR A 50 10.87 -7.74 -21.20
N GLY A 51 12.09 -8.07 -21.64
CA GLY A 51 12.69 -7.61 -22.89
C GLY A 51 12.66 -8.66 -24.01
N ASN A 52 12.20 -9.89 -23.72
CA ASN A 52 12.14 -10.98 -24.68
C ASN A 52 10.70 -11.54 -24.77
N PRO A 53 10.08 -11.57 -25.97
CA PRO A 53 8.76 -12.17 -26.15
C PRO A 53 8.62 -13.62 -25.64
N ASP A 54 9.70 -14.40 -25.59
CA ASP A 54 9.64 -15.81 -25.18
C ASP A 54 9.48 -16.01 -23.67
N GLU A 55 9.77 -14.98 -22.87
CA GLU A 55 9.61 -14.98 -21.41
C GLU A 55 8.18 -14.65 -20.97
N LEU A 56 7.31 -14.24 -21.90
CA LEU A 56 5.90 -14.00 -21.62
C LEU A 56 5.20 -15.30 -21.23
N VAL A 57 4.55 -15.31 -20.07
CA VAL A 57 3.83 -16.49 -19.57
C VAL A 57 2.33 -16.39 -19.81
N GLN A 58 1.72 -15.20 -19.72
CA GLN A 58 0.28 -15.05 -19.82
C GLN A 58 -0.23 -14.98 -21.26
N ARG A 59 -1.48 -15.45 -21.41
CA ARG A 59 -2.28 -15.24 -22.62
C ARG A 59 -3.14 -13.99 -22.48
N LYS A 60 -3.91 -13.69 -23.53
CA LYS A 60 -4.96 -12.66 -23.44
C LYS A 60 -5.98 -13.04 -22.35
N HIS A 61 -6.28 -12.09 -21.45
CA HIS A 61 -7.26 -12.25 -20.38
C HIS A 61 -8.69 -12.47 -20.94
N HIS A 62 -9.14 -13.73 -20.90
CA HIS A 62 -10.42 -14.14 -21.50
C HIS A 62 -11.55 -14.21 -20.47
N TYR A 63 -11.50 -15.17 -19.56
CA TYR A 63 -12.50 -15.39 -18.54
C TYR A 63 -11.84 -15.75 -17.21
N THR A 64 -12.35 -15.19 -16.12
CA THR A 64 -11.92 -15.54 -14.77
C THR A 64 -13.12 -15.79 -13.85
N ILE A 65 -12.97 -16.76 -12.96
CA ILE A 65 -13.91 -17.11 -11.91
C ILE A 65 -13.19 -16.93 -10.59
N VAL A 66 -13.62 -15.94 -9.82
CA VAL A 66 -13.02 -15.61 -8.53
C VAL A 66 -13.79 -16.33 -7.43
N ASP A 67 -13.14 -17.29 -6.78
CA ASP A 67 -13.65 -17.85 -5.53
C ASP A 67 -13.43 -16.85 -4.39
N GLU A 68 -14.36 -16.80 -3.44
CA GLU A 68 -14.35 -15.82 -2.35
C GLU A 68 -14.25 -14.37 -2.86
N VAL A 69 -15.08 -14.05 -3.87
CA VAL A 69 -15.04 -12.80 -4.63
C VAL A 69 -15.10 -11.54 -3.77
N ASP A 70 -15.80 -11.60 -2.65
CA ASP A 70 -15.86 -10.49 -1.70
C ASP A 70 -14.52 -10.24 -0.99
N SER A 71 -13.73 -11.28 -0.72
CA SER A 71 -12.37 -11.10 -0.22
C SER A 71 -11.48 -10.47 -1.28
N VAL A 72 -11.49 -11.04 -2.48
CA VAL A 72 -10.51 -10.70 -3.51
C VAL A 72 -10.81 -9.34 -4.15
N LEU A 73 -12.09 -9.04 -4.40
CA LEU A 73 -12.52 -7.86 -5.14
C LEU A 73 -12.99 -6.69 -4.26
N ILE A 74 -13.08 -6.87 -2.93
CA ILE A 74 -13.43 -5.80 -1.98
C ILE A 74 -12.31 -5.61 -0.96
N ASP A 75 -11.93 -6.65 -0.22
CA ASP A 75 -10.91 -6.54 0.84
C ASP A 75 -9.51 -6.32 0.25
N ASP A 76 -9.07 -7.23 -0.62
CA ASP A 76 -7.72 -7.22 -1.21
C ASP A 76 -7.62 -6.31 -2.46
N ALA A 77 -8.76 -5.90 -3.02
CA ALA A 77 -8.85 -5.25 -4.33
C ALA A 77 -7.92 -4.05 -4.51
N ARG A 78 -7.75 -3.28 -3.44
CA ARG A 78 -6.98 -2.02 -3.45
C ARG A 78 -5.54 -2.20 -3.07
N THR A 79 -5.15 -3.36 -2.56
CA THR A 79 -3.78 -3.59 -2.17
C THR A 79 -2.95 -3.74 -3.45
N PRO A 80 -2.13 -2.73 -3.81
CA PRO A 80 -1.41 -2.78 -5.07
C PRO A 80 -0.38 -3.91 -5.02
N LEU A 81 -0.30 -4.66 -6.11
CA LEU A 81 0.83 -5.51 -6.40
C LEU A 81 1.94 -4.62 -6.95
N ILE A 82 3.13 -4.71 -6.36
CA ILE A 82 4.24 -3.82 -6.66
C ILE A 82 5.47 -4.67 -6.92
N ILE A 83 6.14 -4.42 -8.05
CA ILE A 83 7.51 -4.88 -8.30
C ILE A 83 8.44 -3.69 -8.11
N SER A 84 9.37 -3.83 -7.18
CA SER A 84 10.41 -2.83 -6.92
C SER A 84 11.79 -3.41 -7.16
N GLY A 85 12.72 -2.59 -7.63
CA GLY A 85 14.13 -2.96 -7.80
C GLY A 85 15.07 -1.95 -7.19
N PRO A 86 16.36 -2.30 -7.03
CA PRO A 86 17.34 -1.45 -6.38
C PRO A 86 17.57 -0.15 -7.16
N THR A 87 17.67 0.96 -6.44
CA THR A 87 17.98 2.27 -7.03
C THR A 87 19.50 2.45 -7.13
N PRO A 88 20.06 2.85 -8.29
CA PRO A 88 21.52 2.96 -8.48
C PRO A 88 22.28 3.89 -7.53
N ARG A 89 21.57 4.78 -6.81
CA ARG A 89 22.12 5.74 -5.84
C ARG A 89 21.64 5.50 -4.40
N GLY A 90 21.02 4.36 -4.11
CA GLY A 90 20.37 4.07 -2.82
C GLY A 90 21.30 4.06 -1.59
N ASP A 91 22.62 4.00 -1.79
CA ASP A 91 23.62 3.94 -0.72
C ASP A 91 24.09 5.32 -0.22
N GLN A 92 23.56 6.43 -0.76
CA GLN A 92 24.00 7.79 -0.37
C GLN A 92 23.24 8.39 0.82
N GLN A 93 22.18 7.75 1.33
CA GLN A 93 21.43 8.27 2.47
C GLN A 93 22.22 8.06 3.77
N GLU A 94 22.62 9.15 4.41
CA GLU A 94 23.50 9.19 5.59
C GLU A 94 22.80 8.74 6.90
N PHE A 95 21.95 7.71 6.86
CA PHE A 95 21.18 7.24 8.02
C PHE A 95 22.06 6.94 9.25
N ASP A 96 23.16 6.24 9.05
CA ASP A 96 24.08 5.89 10.14
C ASP A 96 24.74 7.12 10.79
N LYS A 97 24.97 8.18 10.00
CA LYS A 97 25.56 9.43 10.50
C LYS A 97 24.55 10.29 11.24
N LEU A 98 23.31 10.36 10.74
CA LEU A 98 22.25 11.21 11.28
C LEU A 98 21.47 10.58 12.43
N LYS A 99 21.49 9.25 12.55
CA LYS A 99 20.80 8.50 13.61
C LYS A 99 21.12 8.99 15.04
N PRO A 100 22.38 9.23 15.44
CA PRO A 100 22.70 9.71 16.79
C PRO A 100 22.02 11.05 17.12
N ASP A 101 21.95 11.97 16.17
CA ASP A 101 21.32 13.28 16.34
C ASP A 101 19.80 13.16 16.50
N VAL A 102 19.16 12.30 15.71
CA VAL A 102 17.73 12.01 15.84
C VAL A 102 17.42 11.37 17.19
N VAL A 103 18.27 10.46 17.68
CA VAL A 103 18.12 9.86 19.01
C VAL A 103 18.24 10.92 20.12
N LYS A 104 19.19 11.85 20.00
CA LYS A 104 19.33 13.00 20.94
C LYS A 104 18.06 13.85 20.95
N LEU A 105 17.55 14.21 19.76
CA LEU A 105 16.33 15.00 19.58
C LEU A 105 15.10 14.29 20.17
N TYR A 106 14.91 13.01 19.87
CA TYR A 106 13.80 12.20 20.39
C TYR A 106 13.82 12.11 21.92
N ASN A 107 14.99 11.93 22.53
CA ASN A 107 15.13 11.89 23.98
C ASN A 107 14.86 13.25 24.64
N ALA A 108 15.27 14.36 24.01
CA ALA A 108 14.96 15.71 24.45
C ALA A 108 13.43 15.96 24.45
N GLN A 109 12.76 15.60 23.36
CA GLN A 109 11.29 15.65 23.26
C GLN A 109 10.61 14.80 24.33
N ARG A 110 11.06 13.55 24.53
CA ARG A 110 10.49 12.66 25.53
C ARG A 110 10.58 13.23 26.95
N THR A 111 11.70 13.86 27.27
CA THR A 111 11.91 14.52 28.57
C THR A 111 10.94 15.70 28.73
N LEU A 112 10.84 16.55 27.71
CA LEU A 112 9.93 17.70 27.67
C LEU A 112 8.46 17.29 27.80
N VAL A 113 8.00 16.30 27.02
CA VAL A 113 6.62 15.81 27.09
C VAL A 113 6.32 15.21 28.47
N SER A 114 7.29 14.52 29.07
CA SER A 114 7.12 13.96 30.42
C SER A 114 6.94 15.07 31.48
N SER A 115 7.68 16.17 31.38
CA SER A 115 7.51 17.33 32.28
C SER A 115 6.18 18.06 32.05
N ILE A 116 5.79 18.27 30.78
CA ILE A 116 4.51 18.90 30.41
C ILE A 116 3.34 18.07 30.95
N LEU A 117 3.39 16.75 30.78
CA LEU A 117 2.35 15.84 31.27
C LEU A 117 2.26 15.83 32.80
N ALA A 118 3.39 15.91 33.50
CA ALA A 118 3.41 16.00 34.96
C ALA A 118 2.77 17.32 35.45
N GLU A 119 3.06 18.43 34.78
CA GLU A 119 2.44 19.73 35.08
C GLU A 119 0.92 19.71 34.78
N ALA A 120 0.52 19.17 33.63
CA ALA A 120 -0.89 19.02 33.26
C ALA A 120 -1.66 18.20 34.32
N LYS A 121 -1.09 17.07 34.76
CA LYS A 121 -1.67 16.24 35.84
C LYS A 121 -1.83 17.03 37.12
N LYS A 122 -0.79 17.75 37.55
CA LYS A 122 -0.83 18.54 38.79
C LYS A 122 -1.92 19.60 38.75
N ILE A 123 -2.02 20.35 37.65
CA ILE A 123 -3.02 21.42 37.49
C ILE A 123 -4.43 20.84 37.46
N LEU A 124 -4.66 19.81 36.64
CA LEU A 124 -5.98 19.21 36.46
C LEU A 124 -6.48 18.45 37.69
N GLN A 125 -5.59 17.88 38.51
CA GLN A 125 -5.96 17.21 39.77
C GLN A 125 -6.16 18.19 40.95
N SER A 126 -5.55 19.38 40.90
CA SER A 126 -5.67 20.41 41.96
C SER A 126 -6.93 21.29 41.86
N GLY A 127 -7.82 20.99 40.92
CA GLY A 127 -8.77 21.94 40.30
C GLY A 127 -9.68 22.71 41.25
N ALA A 128 -9.73 24.04 41.04
CA ALA A 128 -10.83 24.88 41.53
C ALA A 128 -11.22 26.08 40.62
N LYS A 129 -10.53 26.36 39.49
CA LYS A 129 -10.83 27.53 38.62
C LYS A 129 -10.84 27.19 37.12
N ASP A 130 -11.71 27.84 36.34
CA ASP A 130 -11.84 27.66 34.88
C ASP A 130 -10.53 27.94 34.11
N ALA A 131 -9.72 28.87 34.59
CA ALA A 131 -8.41 29.18 33.99
C ALA A 131 -7.41 28.02 34.09
N ASP A 132 -7.46 27.25 35.18
CA ASP A 132 -6.58 26.11 35.41
C ASP A 132 -6.98 24.93 34.52
N VAL A 133 -8.28 24.75 34.28
CA VAL A 133 -8.81 23.74 33.34
C VAL A 133 -8.37 24.03 31.92
N LYS A 134 -8.42 25.30 31.49
CA LYS A 134 -7.95 25.71 30.15
C LYS A 134 -6.45 25.45 29.99
N ARG A 135 -5.62 25.95 30.92
CA ARG A 135 -4.17 25.75 30.89
C ARG A 135 -3.78 24.26 30.95
N GLY A 136 -4.47 23.48 31.77
CA GLY A 136 -4.28 22.03 31.83
C GLY A 136 -4.65 21.33 30.53
N GLY A 137 -5.72 21.78 29.86
CA GLY A 137 -6.11 21.32 28.52
C GLY A 137 -5.06 21.64 27.45
N ASP A 138 -4.50 22.86 27.45
CA ASP A 138 -3.46 23.28 26.51
C ASP A 138 -2.18 22.44 26.67
N LEU A 139 -1.73 22.22 27.92
CA LEU A 139 -0.57 21.36 28.21
C LEU A 139 -0.85 19.89 27.83
N LEU A 140 -2.06 19.39 28.08
CA LEU A 140 -2.46 18.04 27.71
C LEU A 140 -2.46 17.87 26.18
N PHE A 141 -2.99 18.85 25.44
CA PHE A 141 -2.96 18.85 23.98
C PHE A 141 -1.54 18.97 23.42
N ARG A 142 -0.68 19.79 24.03
CA ARG A 142 0.74 19.88 23.68
C ARG A 142 1.49 18.56 23.90
N ALA A 143 1.23 17.88 25.02
CA ALA A 143 1.80 16.56 25.27
C ALA A 143 1.34 15.52 24.22
N TYR A 144 0.07 15.61 23.78
CA TYR A 144 -0.48 14.76 22.72
C TYR A 144 0.15 15.03 21.35
N ARG A 145 0.30 16.30 20.95
CA ARG A 145 1.03 16.70 19.74
C ARG A 145 2.51 16.29 19.75
N GLY A 146 3.13 16.26 20.93
CA GLY A 146 4.53 15.92 21.08
C GLY A 146 4.86 14.43 21.00
N LEU A 147 4.14 13.58 21.76
CA LEU A 147 4.29 12.11 21.76
C LEU A 147 2.94 11.43 22.07
N PRO A 148 2.05 11.25 21.08
CA PRO A 148 0.70 10.75 21.30
C PRO A 148 0.66 9.30 21.80
N LYS A 149 1.59 8.46 21.31
CA LYS A 149 1.74 7.04 21.69
C LYS A 149 2.39 6.82 23.07
N ASN A 150 2.68 7.87 23.84
CA ASN A 150 3.29 7.71 25.16
C ASN A 150 2.33 7.00 26.14
N HIS A 151 2.72 5.84 26.68
CA HIS A 151 1.89 5.07 27.61
C HIS A 151 1.36 5.86 28.82
N ALA A 152 2.15 6.80 29.37
CA ALA A 152 1.72 7.60 30.52
C ALA A 152 0.66 8.64 30.15
N LEU A 153 0.66 9.11 28.89
CA LEU A 153 -0.36 9.98 28.33
C LEU A 153 -1.62 9.19 28.00
N ILE A 154 -1.51 8.05 27.31
CA ILE A 154 -2.64 7.17 26.97
C ILE A 154 -3.43 6.78 28.23
N LYS A 155 -2.71 6.38 29.28
CA LYS A 155 -3.32 6.05 30.57
C LYS A 155 -4.09 7.24 31.16
N PHE A 156 -3.54 8.45 31.08
CA PHE A 156 -4.18 9.66 31.61
C PHE A 156 -5.39 10.10 30.76
N LEU A 157 -5.31 9.98 29.44
CA LEU A 157 -6.43 10.23 28.53
C LEU A 157 -7.59 9.24 28.74
N SER A 158 -7.31 8.06 29.29
CA SER A 158 -8.33 7.05 29.62
C SER A 158 -9.08 7.38 30.92
N GLU A 159 -8.62 8.36 31.70
CA GLU A 159 -9.34 8.86 32.88
C GLU A 159 -10.57 9.69 32.48
N GLU A 160 -11.56 9.76 33.36
CA GLU A 160 -12.86 10.38 33.08
C GLU A 160 -12.71 11.86 32.68
N GLY A 161 -13.32 12.25 31.56
CA GLY A 161 -13.34 13.63 31.07
C GLY A 161 -12.06 14.12 30.39
N MET A 162 -10.89 13.49 30.60
CA MET A 162 -9.59 13.98 30.08
C MET A 162 -9.51 13.95 28.55
N ARG A 163 -9.98 12.88 27.91
CA ARG A 163 -10.03 12.79 26.44
C ARG A 163 -10.96 13.83 25.83
N SER A 164 -12.10 14.09 26.47
CA SER A 164 -13.04 15.12 26.00
C SER A 164 -12.46 16.53 26.14
N LEU A 165 -11.72 16.79 27.22
CA LEU A 165 -11.00 18.06 27.40
C LEU A 165 -9.96 18.26 26.30
N MET A 166 -9.13 17.24 26.03
CA MET A 166 -8.12 17.28 24.96
C MET A 166 -8.76 17.56 23.59
N GLN A 167 -9.83 16.84 23.23
CA GLN A 167 -10.54 17.04 21.95
C GLN A 167 -11.19 18.42 21.82
N LYS A 168 -11.69 19.00 22.92
CA LYS A 168 -12.21 20.38 22.93
C LYS A 168 -11.10 21.39 22.70
N THR A 169 -9.95 21.21 23.35
CA THR A 169 -8.77 22.05 23.13
C THR A 169 -8.26 21.93 21.69
N GLU A 170 -8.15 20.70 21.16
CA GLU A 170 -7.79 20.45 19.75
C GLU A 170 -8.72 21.20 18.80
N SER A 171 -10.04 21.10 19.00
CA SER A 171 -11.03 21.77 18.16
C SER A 171 -10.91 23.30 18.20
N PHE A 172 -10.52 23.87 19.35
CA PHE A 172 -10.29 25.30 19.50
C PHE A 172 -9.06 25.77 18.70
N TYR A 173 -7.96 25.02 18.73
CA TYR A 173 -6.74 25.37 18.00
C TYR A 173 -6.81 25.07 16.51
N LEU A 174 -7.64 24.11 16.08
CA LEU A 174 -7.92 23.85 14.67
C LEU A 174 -8.93 24.83 14.06
N ALA A 175 -9.66 25.59 14.89
CA ALA A 175 -10.55 26.65 14.40
C ALA A 175 -9.76 27.73 13.64
N GLU A 176 -10.43 28.45 12.74
CA GLU A 176 -9.83 29.54 11.95
C GLU A 176 -8.54 29.12 11.19
N GLN A 177 -8.56 27.93 10.57
CA GLN A 177 -7.44 27.39 9.78
C GLN A 177 -6.13 27.27 10.57
N ALA A 178 -6.20 26.84 11.84
CA ALA A 178 -5.03 26.56 12.66
C ALA A 178 -4.09 27.77 12.92
N LYS A 179 -4.61 29.00 12.82
CA LYS A 179 -3.82 30.24 12.98
C LYS A 179 -3.05 30.30 14.32
N ASN A 180 -3.62 29.75 15.39
CA ASN A 180 -3.04 29.78 16.73
C ASN A 180 -2.23 28.52 17.08
N MET A 181 -1.98 27.62 16.12
CA MET A 181 -1.29 26.35 16.39
C MET A 181 0.15 26.53 16.87
N HIS A 182 0.83 27.59 16.40
CA HIS A 182 2.18 27.96 16.82
C HIS A 182 2.33 28.06 18.36
N ILE A 183 1.27 28.50 19.06
CA ILE A 183 1.26 28.58 20.55
C ILE A 183 1.48 27.20 21.20
N ILE A 184 1.01 26.14 20.56
CA ILE A 184 1.16 24.77 21.05
C ILE A 184 2.47 24.17 20.55
N ASP A 185 2.73 24.31 19.26
CA ASP A 185 3.75 23.57 18.53
C ASP A 185 5.19 24.12 18.76
N ASP A 186 5.39 25.45 18.83
CA ASP A 186 6.73 26.08 18.91
C ASP A 186 7.53 25.68 20.15
N GLU A 187 6.85 25.25 21.22
CA GLU A 187 7.49 24.78 22.45
C GLU A 187 8.13 23.39 22.33
N LEU A 188 7.66 22.59 21.38
CA LEU A 188 8.12 21.24 21.10
C LEU A 188 9.34 21.27 20.19
N PHE A 189 10.12 20.19 20.15
CA PHE A 189 11.24 20.03 19.19
C PHE A 189 10.78 19.48 17.83
N PHE A 190 9.70 18.71 17.84
CA PHE A 190 9.01 18.25 16.64
C PHE A 190 7.56 17.96 17.01
N VAL A 191 6.71 17.86 16.01
CA VAL A 191 5.28 17.65 16.20
C VAL A 191 4.77 16.50 15.36
N ILE A 192 3.89 15.70 15.95
CA ILE A 192 3.31 14.52 15.33
C ILE A 192 1.84 14.79 15.02
N ASP A 193 1.46 14.62 13.76
CA ASP A 193 0.06 14.56 13.35
C ASP A 193 -0.32 13.10 13.08
N GLU A 194 -1.06 12.47 14.01
CA GLU A 194 -1.54 11.10 13.85
C GLU A 194 -2.56 10.95 12.71
N ARG A 195 -3.25 12.02 12.29
CA ARG A 195 -4.23 11.94 11.21
C ARG A 195 -3.55 11.81 9.86
N HIS A 196 -2.41 12.49 9.69
CA HIS A 196 -1.64 12.49 8.45
C HIS A 196 -0.39 11.59 8.54
N ASN A 197 -0.11 10.98 9.70
CA ASN A 197 1.12 10.24 9.99
C ASN A 197 2.38 11.02 9.57
N SER A 198 2.40 12.32 9.86
CA SER A 198 3.53 13.22 9.59
C SER A 198 4.25 13.59 10.88
N VAL A 199 5.55 13.87 10.74
CA VAL A 199 6.39 14.37 11.80
C VAL A 199 7.14 15.57 11.27
N ASP A 200 6.86 16.73 11.84
CA ASP A 200 7.39 18.01 11.38
C ASP A 200 8.34 18.58 12.44
N LEU A 201 9.52 19.01 12.00
CA LEU A 201 10.50 19.68 12.87
C LEU A 201 10.05 21.11 13.15
N THR A 202 10.23 21.56 14.39
CA THR A 202 10.10 22.97 14.75
C THR A 202 11.46 23.65 14.66
N ASP A 203 11.49 24.99 14.69
CA ASP A 203 12.74 25.76 14.73
C ASP A 203 13.65 25.31 15.89
N LYS A 204 13.04 25.08 17.06
CA LYS A 204 13.74 24.58 18.26
C LYS A 204 14.38 23.20 18.03
N GLY A 205 13.76 22.35 17.22
CA GLY A 205 14.32 21.06 16.80
C GLY A 205 15.47 21.20 15.82
N ILE A 206 15.32 22.09 14.84
CA ILE A 206 16.36 22.40 13.84
C ILE A 206 17.61 22.95 14.53
N ASP A 207 17.43 23.86 15.50
CA ASP A 207 18.53 24.41 16.29
C ASP A 207 19.29 23.32 17.05
N LEU A 208 18.57 22.44 17.76
CA LEU A 208 19.19 21.34 18.52
C LEU A 208 19.94 20.34 17.63
N LEU A 209 19.44 20.08 16.42
CA LEU A 209 20.12 19.24 15.43
C LEU A 209 21.38 19.93 14.88
N THR A 210 21.29 21.25 14.67
CA THR A 210 22.38 22.04 14.11
C THR A 210 23.52 22.23 15.12
N GLU A 211 23.27 22.22 16.43
CA GLU A 211 24.32 22.27 17.47
C GLU A 211 25.39 21.17 17.33
N SER A 212 25.04 20.00 16.79
CA SER A 212 26.00 18.91 16.55
C SER A 212 26.97 19.24 15.41
N TYR A 213 26.66 20.24 14.58
CA TYR A 213 27.41 20.61 13.39
C TYR A 213 27.94 22.05 13.54
N ASN A 214 29.22 22.28 13.28
CA ASN A 214 29.82 23.62 13.34
C ASN A 214 29.39 24.54 12.17
N GLU A 215 28.22 24.28 11.57
CA GLU A 215 27.68 24.98 10.40
C GLU A 215 26.21 25.37 10.68
N PRO A 216 25.92 26.65 11.00
CA PRO A 216 24.55 27.11 11.28
C PRO A 216 23.54 26.85 10.15
N GLY A 217 24.03 26.73 8.91
CA GLY A 217 23.21 26.46 7.73
C GLY A 217 23.08 24.98 7.37
N PHE A 218 23.53 24.03 8.20
CA PHE A 218 23.61 22.61 7.82
C PHE A 218 22.24 22.00 7.48
N PHE A 219 21.20 22.34 8.25
CA PHE A 219 19.81 21.90 8.03
C PHE A 219 18.88 23.01 7.48
N ILE A 220 19.39 24.22 7.26
CA ILE A 220 18.60 25.35 6.72
C ILE A 220 18.61 25.30 5.20
N LEU A 221 17.41 25.18 4.61
CA LEU A 221 17.22 25.20 3.16
C LEU A 221 17.39 26.64 2.62
N PRO A 222 18.27 26.86 1.62
CA PRO A 222 18.39 28.16 0.96
C PRO A 222 17.18 28.43 0.06
N ASP A 223 16.76 29.71 -0.02
CA ASP A 223 15.73 30.13 -0.96
C ASP A 223 16.34 30.28 -2.35
N ILE A 224 16.04 29.32 -3.23
CA ILE A 224 16.61 29.32 -4.59
C ILE A 224 16.20 30.56 -5.37
N GLY A 225 14.96 31.01 -5.22
CA GLY A 225 14.44 32.15 -5.99
C GLY A 225 15.10 33.46 -5.58
N ALA A 226 15.24 33.69 -4.27
CA ALA A 226 15.88 34.88 -3.73
C ALA A 226 17.38 34.94 -4.07
N GLU A 227 18.11 33.84 -3.88
CA GLU A 227 19.54 33.78 -4.16
C GLU A 227 19.85 33.85 -5.67
N VAL A 228 19.02 33.24 -6.54
CA VAL A 228 19.16 33.39 -8.01
C VAL A 228 18.88 34.83 -8.45
N ALA A 229 17.90 35.50 -7.85
CA ALA A 229 17.61 36.91 -8.14
C ALA A 229 18.76 37.83 -7.70
N ASP A 230 19.42 37.52 -6.58
CA ASP A 230 20.60 38.24 -6.12
C ASP A 230 21.85 37.96 -6.97
N LEU A 231 22.00 36.73 -7.47
CA LEU A 231 23.03 36.37 -8.46
C LEU A 231 22.85 37.11 -9.79
N GLY A 232 21.61 37.34 -10.23
CA GLY A 232 21.32 38.13 -11.43
C GLY A 232 21.68 39.62 -11.32
N LYS A 233 21.87 40.14 -10.09
CA LYS A 233 22.35 41.52 -9.86
C LYS A 233 23.87 41.64 -9.95
N LEU A 234 24.60 40.52 -9.84
CA LEU A 234 26.05 40.47 -9.98
C LEU A 234 26.39 40.35 -11.47
N GLN A 235 27.13 41.31 -12.02
CA GLN A 235 27.64 41.27 -13.41
C GLN A 235 28.77 40.24 -13.56
N LEU A 236 28.44 38.96 -13.42
CA LEU A 236 29.34 37.82 -13.61
C LEU A 236 29.41 37.42 -15.09
N SER A 237 30.46 36.68 -15.47
CA SER A 237 30.50 36.01 -16.77
C SER A 237 29.44 34.91 -16.85
N ASP A 238 28.98 34.56 -18.05
CA ASP A 238 27.95 33.52 -18.23
C ASP A 238 28.39 32.15 -17.69
N GLU A 239 29.69 31.85 -17.77
CA GLU A 239 30.29 30.61 -17.26
C GLU A 239 30.30 30.58 -15.72
N ASP A 240 30.72 31.66 -15.07
CA ASP A 240 30.71 31.79 -13.59
C ASP A 240 29.28 31.78 -13.02
N LEU A 241 28.33 32.36 -13.75
CA LEU A 241 26.92 32.39 -13.37
C LEU A 241 26.32 30.97 -13.38
N MET A 242 26.63 30.18 -14.42
CA MET A 242 26.19 28.79 -14.52
C MET A 242 26.82 27.90 -13.45
N GLU A 243 28.10 28.09 -13.14
CA GLU A 243 28.78 27.31 -12.10
C GLU A 243 28.16 27.58 -10.72
N ARG A 244 27.94 28.85 -10.36
CA ARG A 244 27.31 29.22 -9.08
C ARG A 244 25.87 28.74 -8.95
N LYS A 245 25.08 28.84 -10.03
CA LYS A 245 23.72 28.27 -10.06
C LYS A 245 23.75 26.75 -9.86
N SER A 246 24.69 26.07 -10.52
CA SER A 246 24.85 24.61 -10.39
C SER A 246 25.27 24.19 -8.98
N GLU A 247 26.22 24.92 -8.37
CA GLU A 247 26.65 24.67 -7.00
C GLU A 247 25.51 24.89 -5.99
N MET A 248 24.72 25.94 -6.19
CA MET A 248 23.59 26.27 -5.35
C MET A 248 22.48 25.22 -5.43
N ILE A 249 22.12 24.77 -6.64
CA ILE A 249 21.17 23.65 -6.86
C ILE A 249 21.69 22.37 -6.20
N ARG A 250 22.99 22.09 -6.32
CA ARG A 250 23.63 20.94 -5.67
C ARG A 250 23.52 21.03 -4.15
N ASN A 251 23.82 22.18 -3.56
CA ASN A 251 23.75 22.41 -2.12
C ASN A 251 22.31 22.29 -1.60
N PHE A 252 21.33 22.85 -2.30
CA PHE A 252 19.91 22.67 -1.99
C PHE A 252 19.51 21.19 -2.02
N THR A 253 19.90 20.46 -3.06
CA THR A 253 19.59 19.02 -3.22
C THR A 253 20.14 18.20 -2.06
N ILE A 254 21.41 18.41 -1.69
CA ILE A 254 22.06 17.69 -0.58
C ILE A 254 21.36 17.99 0.77
N LYS A 255 21.06 19.27 1.05
CA LYS A 255 20.38 19.66 2.30
C LYS A 255 18.95 19.14 2.38
N SER A 256 18.22 19.17 1.26
CA SER A 256 16.88 18.63 1.16
C SER A 256 16.87 17.12 1.43
N GLU A 257 17.83 16.37 0.88
CA GLU A 257 17.95 14.92 1.12
C GLU A 257 18.29 14.60 2.59
N ARG A 258 19.13 15.40 3.24
CA ARG A 258 19.42 15.27 4.69
C ARG A 258 18.18 15.51 5.54
N LEU A 259 17.44 16.59 5.27
CA LEU A 259 16.22 16.90 6.01
C LEU A 259 15.19 15.79 5.86
N HIS A 260 15.03 15.28 4.64
CA HIS A 260 14.19 14.12 4.35
C HIS A 260 14.61 12.89 5.18
N THR A 261 15.91 12.59 5.20
CA THR A 261 16.46 11.47 5.98
C THR A 261 16.16 11.61 7.47
N VAL A 262 16.31 12.81 8.03
CA VAL A 262 15.98 13.12 9.43
C VAL A 262 14.48 12.94 9.71
N GLN A 263 13.62 13.45 8.82
CA GLN A 263 12.16 13.29 8.93
C GLN A 263 11.75 11.81 8.91
N GLN A 264 12.33 11.00 8.01
CA GLN A 264 12.05 9.56 7.94
C GLN A 264 12.53 8.82 9.19
N LEU A 265 13.71 9.17 9.72
CA LEU A 265 14.19 8.63 11.00
C LEU A 265 13.26 9.01 12.15
N LEU A 266 12.87 10.28 12.27
CA LEU A 266 11.93 10.72 13.31
C LEU A 266 10.60 9.99 13.22
N LYS A 267 10.06 9.85 12.00
CA LYS A 267 8.85 9.07 11.73
C LYS A 267 9.01 7.61 12.16
N ALA A 268 10.13 6.98 11.83
CA ALA A 268 10.44 5.61 12.27
C ALA A 268 10.50 5.50 13.81
N TYR A 269 11.08 6.47 14.51
CA TYR A 269 11.18 6.46 15.98
C TYR A 269 9.87 6.73 16.70
N THR A 270 8.96 7.52 16.12
CA THR A 270 7.76 8.05 16.79
C THR A 270 6.47 7.35 16.39
N VAL A 271 6.32 7.01 15.11
CA VAL A 271 5.06 6.45 14.56
C VAL A 271 5.12 4.93 14.47
N PHE A 272 6.27 4.33 14.16
CA PHE A 272 6.40 2.90 13.91
C PHE A 272 6.96 2.14 15.11
N GLU A 273 6.15 1.27 15.70
CA GLU A 273 6.49 0.42 16.84
C GLU A 273 6.77 -1.02 16.39
N LYS A 274 7.77 -1.60 17.04
CA LYS A 274 8.11 -3.01 16.84
C LYS A 274 6.98 -3.88 17.41
N ASP A 275 6.68 -4.96 16.71
CA ASP A 275 5.61 -5.93 17.00
C ASP A 275 4.18 -5.40 16.80
N VAL A 276 4.03 -4.17 16.28
CA VAL A 276 2.74 -3.59 15.88
C VAL A 276 2.72 -3.37 14.37
N GLU A 277 3.47 -2.39 13.86
CA GLU A 277 3.52 -2.09 12.43
C GLU A 277 4.55 -2.96 11.68
N TYR A 278 5.57 -3.46 12.37
CA TYR A 278 6.60 -4.33 11.77
C TYR A 278 7.21 -5.31 12.78
N VAL A 279 7.82 -6.39 12.28
CA VAL A 279 8.59 -7.36 13.05
C VAL A 279 9.97 -7.57 12.46
N ILE A 280 10.92 -8.03 13.27
CA ILE A 280 12.28 -8.37 12.82
C ILE A 280 12.39 -9.88 12.68
N MET A 281 12.67 -10.36 11.47
CA MET A 281 12.89 -11.78 11.19
C MET A 281 14.09 -11.95 10.28
N GLU A 282 14.96 -12.93 10.57
CA GLU A 282 16.16 -13.22 9.78
C GLU A 282 17.05 -11.99 9.53
N ASN A 283 17.14 -11.10 10.53
CA ASN A 283 17.85 -9.82 10.42
C ASN A 283 17.34 -8.93 9.26
N LYS A 284 16.02 -8.92 9.05
CA LYS A 284 15.30 -8.06 8.11
C LYS A 284 14.01 -7.53 8.73
N ILE A 285 13.61 -6.32 8.33
CA ILE A 285 12.32 -5.75 8.70
C ILE A 285 11.22 -6.36 7.83
N LYS A 286 10.13 -6.78 8.45
CA LYS A 286 8.95 -7.34 7.79
C LYS A 286 7.71 -6.55 8.24
N ILE A 287 6.95 -6.02 7.29
CA ILE A 287 5.75 -5.22 7.57
C ILE A 287 4.65 -6.14 8.07
N VAL A 288 3.93 -5.69 9.10
CA VAL A 288 2.70 -6.33 9.60
C VAL A 288 1.51 -5.56 9.06
N ASP A 289 0.56 -6.26 8.47
CA ASP A 289 -0.74 -5.71 8.11
C ASP A 289 -1.54 -5.43 9.38
N GLU A 290 -1.89 -4.17 9.62
CA GLU A 290 -2.62 -3.70 10.81
C GLU A 290 -3.99 -4.39 10.98
N GLN A 291 -4.65 -4.74 9.87
CA GLN A 291 -6.00 -5.32 9.93
C GLN A 291 -5.95 -6.82 10.24
N THR A 292 -4.98 -7.51 9.65
CA THR A 292 -4.94 -8.98 9.68
C THR A 292 -3.87 -9.55 10.61
N GLY A 293 -2.92 -8.74 11.06
CA GLY A 293 -1.72 -9.16 11.79
C GLY A 293 -0.76 -10.01 10.94
N ARG A 294 -0.93 -10.03 9.61
CA ARG A 294 -0.15 -10.85 8.69
C ARG A 294 1.17 -10.19 8.35
N ILE A 295 2.21 -11.01 8.19
CA ILE A 295 3.49 -10.54 7.66
C ILE A 295 3.37 -10.41 6.15
N MET A 296 3.61 -9.21 5.64
CA MET A 296 3.59 -8.93 4.21
C MET A 296 4.98 -9.15 3.61
N GLU A 297 5.21 -10.36 3.07
CA GLU A 297 6.47 -10.69 2.40
C GLU A 297 6.68 -9.87 1.12
N GLY A 298 7.94 -9.48 0.88
CA GLY A 298 8.34 -8.70 -0.28
C GLY A 298 7.93 -7.22 -0.25
N ARG A 299 7.23 -6.76 0.80
CA ARG A 299 6.81 -5.36 0.93
C ARG A 299 7.80 -4.54 1.74
N ARG A 300 7.96 -3.29 1.32
CA ARG A 300 8.76 -2.26 2.00
C ARG A 300 7.97 -0.96 2.09
N TYR A 301 8.27 -0.16 3.09
CA TYR A 301 7.77 1.20 3.17
C TYR A 301 8.48 2.06 2.12
N SER A 302 7.73 2.94 1.47
CA SER A 302 8.26 3.84 0.44
C SER A 302 9.09 4.98 1.04
N ASP A 303 9.76 5.72 0.16
CA ASP A 303 10.31 7.05 0.47
C ASP A 303 11.39 7.08 1.57
N GLY A 304 12.20 6.02 1.67
CA GLY A 304 13.29 5.93 2.65
C GLY A 304 12.84 5.50 4.05
N LEU A 305 11.54 5.37 4.31
CA LEU A 305 11.03 4.99 5.64
C LEU A 305 11.44 3.58 6.05
N HIS A 306 11.50 2.63 5.12
CA HIS A 306 11.92 1.26 5.44
C HIS A 306 13.38 1.22 5.89
N GLN A 307 14.24 1.96 5.18
CA GLN A 307 15.64 2.14 5.52
C GLN A 307 15.81 2.84 6.87
N ALA A 308 14.96 3.82 7.16
CA ALA A 308 14.95 4.48 8.46
C ALA A 308 14.60 3.52 9.61
N ILE A 309 13.67 2.58 9.41
CA ILE A 309 13.32 1.53 10.39
C ILE A 309 14.45 0.50 10.52
N GLU A 310 15.08 0.09 9.40
CA GLU A 310 16.26 -0.77 9.42
C GLU A 310 17.40 -0.11 10.21
N ALA A 311 17.66 1.17 9.95
CA ALA A 311 18.63 1.98 10.67
C ALA A 311 18.26 2.08 12.17
N LYS A 312 17.01 2.39 12.51
CA LYS A 312 16.50 2.46 13.90
C LYS A 312 16.85 1.18 14.68
N GLU A 313 16.52 0.03 14.12
CA GLU A 313 16.67 -1.28 14.75
C GLU A 313 18.08 -1.88 14.62
N ASN A 314 19.03 -1.17 14.00
CA ASN A 314 20.39 -1.64 13.69
C ASN A 314 20.41 -2.91 12.82
N VAL A 315 19.43 -3.03 11.93
CA VAL A 315 19.38 -4.05 10.91
C VAL A 315 20.19 -3.60 9.70
N LYS A 316 20.67 -4.53 8.88
CA LYS A 316 21.38 -4.18 7.63
C LYS A 316 20.46 -3.34 6.75
N ILE A 317 20.84 -2.09 6.48
CA ILE A 317 20.10 -1.19 5.59
C ILE A 317 20.20 -1.75 4.17
N GLU A 318 19.07 -2.10 3.58
CA GLU A 318 19.00 -2.56 2.20
C GLU A 318 18.83 -1.34 1.28
N ALA A 319 19.48 -1.35 0.12
CA ALA A 319 19.42 -0.24 -0.84
C ALA A 319 17.97 0.20 -1.11
N ALA A 320 17.78 1.51 -1.28
CA ALA A 320 16.51 2.09 -1.70
C ALA A 320 15.96 1.31 -2.89
N THR A 321 14.65 1.05 -2.88
CA THR A 321 13.98 0.36 -3.99
C THR A 321 13.00 1.29 -4.65
N GLN A 322 13.06 1.41 -5.97
CA GLN A 322 12.08 2.13 -6.77
C GLN A 322 11.02 1.18 -7.30
N THR A 323 9.76 1.59 -7.25
CA THR A 323 8.66 0.87 -7.89
C THR A 323 8.83 0.92 -9.41
N TYR A 324 9.01 -0.25 -10.04
CA TYR A 324 9.08 -0.39 -11.49
C TYR A 324 7.72 -0.64 -12.12
N ALA A 325 6.88 -1.45 -11.47
CA ALA A 325 5.56 -1.76 -11.95
C ALA A 325 4.59 -1.91 -10.78
N THR A 326 3.36 -1.44 -10.98
CA THR A 326 2.30 -1.57 -9.98
C THR A 326 0.95 -1.77 -10.66
N ILE A 327 0.08 -2.59 -10.08
CA ILE A 327 -1.34 -2.73 -10.46
C ILE A 327 -2.17 -3.12 -9.24
N THR A 328 -3.40 -2.60 -9.14
CA THR A 328 -4.37 -3.07 -8.15
C THR A 328 -5.06 -4.34 -8.66
N LEU A 329 -5.43 -5.25 -7.77
CA LEU A 329 -6.20 -6.44 -8.16
C LEU A 329 -7.51 -6.06 -8.85
N GLN A 330 -8.13 -4.97 -8.39
CA GLN A 330 -9.32 -4.40 -9.00
C GLN A 330 -9.14 -4.09 -10.49
N ASN A 331 -8.11 -3.31 -10.85
CA ASN A 331 -7.85 -3.02 -12.26
C ASN A 331 -7.36 -4.25 -13.03
N TYR A 332 -6.62 -5.15 -12.39
CA TYR A 332 -6.21 -6.40 -13.00
C TYR A 332 -7.41 -7.24 -13.47
N PHE A 333 -8.40 -7.47 -12.59
CA PHE A 333 -9.58 -8.28 -12.93
C PHE A 333 -10.52 -7.59 -13.93
N ARG A 334 -10.54 -6.26 -14.00
CA ARG A 334 -11.30 -5.50 -15.01
C ARG A 334 -10.78 -5.70 -16.44
N MET A 335 -9.54 -6.17 -16.62
CA MET A 335 -8.98 -6.44 -17.95
C MET A 335 -9.52 -7.72 -18.60
N TYR A 336 -10.17 -8.60 -17.82
CA TYR A 336 -10.74 -9.83 -18.36
C TYR A 336 -11.99 -9.53 -19.19
N SER A 337 -12.12 -10.21 -20.34
CA SER A 337 -13.30 -10.04 -21.21
C SER A 337 -14.60 -10.49 -20.53
N LYS A 338 -14.50 -11.45 -19.61
CA LYS A 338 -15.59 -11.91 -18.75
C LYS A 338 -15.06 -12.12 -17.34
N LEU A 339 -15.85 -11.69 -16.35
CA LEU A 339 -15.55 -11.85 -14.93
C LEU A 339 -16.78 -12.47 -14.26
N ALA A 340 -16.56 -13.45 -13.39
CA ALA A 340 -17.56 -14.01 -12.51
C ALA A 340 -16.92 -14.32 -11.16
N GLY A 341 -17.74 -14.49 -10.13
CA GLY A 341 -17.25 -14.90 -8.83
C GLY A 341 -18.33 -15.54 -7.98
N MET A 342 -17.90 -16.18 -6.90
CA MET A 342 -18.78 -16.82 -5.93
C MET A 342 -18.33 -16.52 -4.51
N THR A 343 -19.29 -16.39 -3.60
CA THR A 343 -19.07 -16.19 -2.16
C THR A 343 -20.39 -16.41 -1.42
N GLY A 344 -20.31 -16.67 -0.11
CA GLY A 344 -21.48 -16.76 0.75
C GLY A 344 -22.08 -15.41 1.16
N THR A 345 -21.37 -14.29 0.94
CA THR A 345 -21.69 -13.01 1.59
C THR A 345 -21.63 -11.76 0.70
N ALA A 346 -21.84 -11.90 -0.62
CA ALA A 346 -21.78 -10.78 -1.57
C ALA A 346 -22.97 -9.79 -1.50
N GLU A 347 -24.11 -10.18 -0.93
CA GLU A 347 -25.35 -9.38 -0.95
C GLU A 347 -25.16 -7.95 -0.41
N THR A 348 -24.33 -7.79 0.63
CA THR A 348 -24.10 -6.47 1.26
C THR A 348 -23.35 -5.51 0.36
N GLU A 349 -22.51 -6.02 -0.55
CA GLU A 349 -21.63 -5.26 -1.43
C GLU A 349 -22.11 -5.28 -2.89
N ALA A 350 -23.37 -5.65 -3.14
CA ALA A 350 -23.91 -5.77 -4.50
C ALA A 350 -23.80 -4.47 -5.29
N GLY A 351 -24.03 -3.31 -4.64
CA GLY A 351 -23.84 -2.01 -5.27
C GLY A 351 -22.39 -1.75 -5.67
N GLU A 352 -21.42 -2.08 -4.80
CA GLU A 352 -20.00 -1.91 -5.08
C GLU A 352 -19.51 -2.83 -6.20
N LEU A 353 -19.92 -4.10 -6.19
CA LEU A 353 -19.60 -5.07 -7.25
C LEU A 353 -20.16 -4.64 -8.62
N TRP A 354 -21.35 -4.06 -8.65
CA TRP A 354 -21.93 -3.50 -9.87
C TRP A 354 -21.23 -2.22 -10.32
N ASP A 355 -21.02 -1.27 -9.41
CA ASP A 355 -20.43 0.02 -9.75
C ASP A 355 -19.02 -0.15 -10.33
N ILE A 356 -18.21 -1.04 -9.73
CA ILE A 356 -16.82 -1.25 -10.10
C ILE A 356 -16.67 -2.24 -11.26
N TYR A 357 -17.28 -3.43 -11.14
CA TYR A 357 -17.00 -4.57 -12.03
C TYR A 357 -18.17 -4.93 -12.94
N LYS A 358 -19.33 -4.25 -12.80
CA LYS A 358 -20.57 -4.58 -13.52
C LYS A 358 -21.02 -6.02 -13.26
N LEU A 359 -20.83 -6.49 -12.01
CA LEU A 359 -21.24 -7.82 -11.57
C LEU A 359 -22.56 -7.74 -10.79
N ASP A 360 -23.58 -8.41 -11.31
CA ASP A 360 -24.83 -8.64 -10.59
C ASP A 360 -24.65 -9.72 -9.51
N VAL A 361 -25.24 -9.48 -8.33
CA VAL A 361 -25.25 -10.45 -7.23
C VAL A 361 -26.57 -11.20 -7.23
N ILE A 362 -26.51 -12.50 -7.50
CA ILE A 362 -27.67 -13.40 -7.47
C ILE A 362 -27.57 -14.29 -6.23
N VAL A 363 -28.56 -14.18 -5.34
CA VAL A 363 -28.64 -15.03 -4.15
C VAL A 363 -29.21 -16.39 -4.52
N ILE A 364 -28.35 -17.41 -4.54
CA ILE A 364 -28.76 -18.80 -4.83
C ILE A 364 -29.43 -19.41 -3.58
N PRO A 365 -30.62 -20.02 -3.69
CA PRO A 365 -31.27 -20.70 -2.58
C PRO A 365 -30.41 -21.82 -2.00
N THR A 366 -30.54 -22.05 -0.69
CA THR A 366 -29.83 -23.17 -0.05
C THR A 366 -30.45 -24.51 -0.45
N ASN A 367 -29.60 -25.54 -0.56
CA ASN A 367 -30.05 -26.92 -0.84
C ASN A 367 -30.99 -27.47 0.25
N ARG A 368 -30.77 -27.06 1.50
CA ARG A 368 -31.60 -27.39 2.65
C ARG A 368 -31.93 -26.13 3.46
N PRO A 369 -33.11 -26.06 4.11
CA PRO A 369 -33.45 -24.94 4.97
C PRO A 369 -32.44 -24.76 6.11
N ILE A 370 -32.15 -23.51 6.46
CA ILE A 370 -31.24 -23.18 7.57
C ILE A 370 -32.01 -23.33 8.89
N THR A 371 -31.45 -24.13 9.82
CA THR A 371 -32.00 -24.35 11.17
C THR A 371 -31.15 -23.72 12.27
N ARG A 372 -30.16 -22.89 11.89
CA ARG A 372 -29.25 -22.23 12.84
C ARG A 372 -30.00 -21.20 13.69
N ASP A 373 -29.78 -21.24 15.00
CA ASP A 373 -30.31 -20.27 15.96
C ASP A 373 -29.38 -19.06 16.08
N ASP A 374 -29.70 -17.98 15.38
CA ASP A 374 -28.95 -16.71 15.43
C ASP A 374 -29.54 -15.80 16.52
N ARG A 375 -28.82 -15.69 17.66
CA ARG A 375 -29.29 -14.99 18.86
C ARG A 375 -28.98 -13.48 18.81
N GLN A 376 -29.70 -12.72 19.63
CA GLN A 376 -29.46 -11.28 19.81
C GLN A 376 -28.14 -11.03 20.55
N ASP A 377 -27.49 -9.92 20.23
CA ASP A 377 -26.20 -9.53 20.83
C ASP A 377 -26.34 -9.31 22.34
N LEU A 378 -25.36 -9.79 23.11
CA LEU A 378 -25.23 -9.53 24.54
C LEU A 378 -24.30 -8.34 24.74
N VAL A 379 -24.82 -7.26 25.32
CA VAL A 379 -24.07 -6.02 25.49
C VAL A 379 -23.68 -5.80 26.95
N TYR A 380 -22.40 -5.51 27.15
CA TYR A 380 -21.75 -5.31 28.45
C TYR A 380 -21.17 -3.90 28.56
N LYS A 381 -21.03 -3.40 29.79
CA LYS A 381 -20.44 -2.09 30.04
C LYS A 381 -18.93 -2.12 29.77
N THR A 382 -18.23 -3.13 30.28
CA THR A 382 -16.77 -3.25 30.20
C THR A 382 -16.30 -4.47 29.40
N LYS A 383 -15.08 -4.43 28.85
CA LYS A 383 -14.46 -5.61 28.19
C LYS A 383 -14.28 -6.77 29.16
N ARG A 384 -13.98 -6.48 30.44
CA ARG A 384 -13.75 -7.52 31.46
C ARG A 384 -15.00 -8.37 31.69
N GLU A 385 -16.16 -7.74 31.84
CA GLU A 385 -17.44 -8.44 32.00
C GLU A 385 -17.77 -9.28 30.76
N LYS A 386 -17.59 -8.69 29.58
CA LYS A 386 -17.76 -9.36 28.29
C LYS A 386 -16.96 -10.66 28.21
N PHE A 387 -15.65 -10.62 28.47
CA PHE A 387 -14.80 -11.81 28.38
C PHE A 387 -15.11 -12.86 29.44
N ASN A 388 -15.49 -12.46 30.66
CA ASN A 388 -15.96 -13.42 31.67
C ASN A 388 -17.22 -14.15 31.19
N ALA A 389 -18.19 -13.42 30.65
CA ALA A 389 -19.42 -14.01 30.13
C ALA A 389 -19.18 -14.93 28.92
N VAL A 390 -18.26 -14.56 28.02
CA VAL A 390 -17.81 -15.43 26.91
C VAL A 390 -17.27 -16.76 27.45
N ILE A 391 -16.43 -16.72 28.48
CA ILE A 391 -15.84 -17.94 29.06
C ILE A 391 -16.89 -18.81 29.73
N ASP A 392 -17.82 -18.20 30.48
CA ASP A 392 -18.88 -18.94 31.16
C ASP A 392 -19.83 -19.63 30.15
N ASP A 393 -20.10 -18.99 29.00
CA ASP A 393 -20.87 -19.58 27.90
C ASP A 393 -20.10 -20.74 27.22
N ILE A 394 -18.79 -20.55 26.95
CA ILE A 394 -17.92 -21.63 26.44
C ILE A 394 -17.93 -22.82 27.41
N GLU A 395 -17.78 -22.58 28.72
CA GLU A 395 -17.76 -23.62 29.73
C GLU A 395 -19.07 -24.43 29.75
N SER A 396 -20.21 -23.75 29.64
CA SER A 396 -21.54 -24.38 29.56
C SER A 396 -21.68 -25.26 28.31
N LEU A 397 -21.26 -24.76 27.14
CA LEU A 397 -21.33 -25.47 25.87
C LEU A 397 -20.42 -26.69 25.83
N VAL A 398 -19.20 -26.57 26.36
CA VAL A 398 -18.24 -27.67 26.45
C VAL A 398 -18.74 -28.76 27.41
N LYS A 399 -19.34 -28.38 28.55
CA LYS A 399 -20.01 -29.33 29.46
C LYS A 399 -21.15 -30.10 28.78
N ALA A 400 -21.87 -29.45 27.86
CA ALA A 400 -22.88 -30.08 27.01
C ALA A 400 -22.29 -30.88 25.82
N ARG A 401 -20.96 -31.04 25.75
CA ARG A 401 -20.20 -31.69 24.67
C ARG A 401 -20.42 -31.07 23.28
N ARG A 402 -20.79 -29.79 23.22
CA ARG A 402 -20.91 -29.04 21.96
C ARG A 402 -19.55 -28.49 21.54
N PRO A 403 -19.17 -28.57 20.24
CA PRO A 403 -18.02 -27.84 19.73
C PRO A 403 -18.30 -26.34 19.68
N VAL A 404 -17.26 -25.55 19.95
CA VAL A 404 -17.32 -24.09 19.98
C VAL A 404 -16.24 -23.49 19.08
N LEU A 405 -16.65 -22.63 18.15
CA LEU A 405 -15.75 -21.79 17.38
C LEU A 405 -15.89 -20.34 17.85
N VAL A 406 -14.80 -19.79 18.38
CA VAL A 406 -14.75 -18.42 18.89
C VAL A 406 -14.03 -17.54 17.86
N GLY A 407 -14.71 -16.51 17.35
CA GLY A 407 -14.10 -15.51 16.47
C GLY A 407 -13.67 -14.27 17.25
N THR A 408 -12.41 -13.87 17.10
CA THR A 408 -11.86 -12.62 17.64
C THR A 408 -11.39 -11.69 16.52
N THR A 409 -11.24 -10.40 16.79
CA THR A 409 -10.83 -9.38 15.82
C THR A 409 -9.30 -9.23 15.70
N SER A 410 -8.55 -9.64 16.73
CA SER A 410 -7.09 -9.48 16.76
C SER A 410 -6.35 -10.68 17.36
N VAL A 411 -5.06 -10.78 17.07
CA VAL A 411 -4.20 -11.83 17.66
C VAL A 411 -4.09 -11.64 19.17
N GLU A 412 -3.97 -10.39 19.63
CA GLU A 412 -3.89 -10.07 21.06
C GLU A 412 -5.15 -10.54 21.81
N THR A 413 -6.34 -10.32 21.25
CA THR A 413 -7.61 -10.78 21.86
C THR A 413 -7.71 -12.31 21.86
N SER A 414 -7.25 -12.97 20.79
CA SER A 414 -7.12 -14.43 20.73
C SER A 414 -6.20 -14.98 21.83
N GLU A 415 -5.02 -14.39 22.03
CA GLU A 415 -4.06 -14.81 23.06
C GLU A 415 -4.53 -14.50 24.49
N LEU A 416 -5.20 -13.38 24.69
CA LEU A 416 -5.83 -13.05 25.96
C LEU A 416 -6.87 -14.11 26.32
N LEU A 417 -7.78 -14.42 25.40
CA LEU A 417 -8.82 -15.42 25.61
C LEU A 417 -8.24 -16.81 25.85
N ALA A 418 -7.21 -17.21 25.08
CA ALA A 418 -6.50 -18.47 25.26
C ALA A 418 -5.93 -18.61 26.68
N ARG A 419 -5.25 -17.57 27.19
CA ARG A 419 -4.74 -17.54 28.58
C ARG A 419 -5.85 -17.67 29.62
N MET A 420 -7.00 -17.04 29.38
CA MET A 420 -8.13 -17.12 30.31
C MET A 420 -8.78 -18.52 30.32
N LEU A 421 -8.94 -19.14 29.14
CA LEU A 421 -9.43 -20.52 29.02
C LEU A 421 -8.48 -21.53 29.65
N GLN A 422 -7.16 -21.33 29.50
CA GLN A 422 -6.15 -22.17 30.15
C GLN A 422 -6.26 -22.12 31.69
N ARG A 423 -6.49 -20.93 32.27
CA ARG A 423 -6.70 -20.78 33.73
C ARG A 423 -7.94 -21.50 34.24
N LYS A 424 -8.96 -21.65 33.39
CA LYS A 424 -10.20 -22.40 33.68
C LYS A 424 -10.08 -23.90 33.37
N GLY A 425 -8.93 -24.36 32.87
CA GLY A 425 -8.70 -25.77 32.52
C GLY A 425 -9.44 -26.24 31.27
N ILE A 426 -9.83 -25.33 30.37
CA ILE A 426 -10.54 -25.65 29.13
C ILE A 426 -9.51 -25.83 28.00
N ALA A 427 -9.45 -27.05 27.44
CA ALA A 427 -8.61 -27.36 26.29
C ALA A 427 -9.10 -26.60 25.05
N HIS A 428 -8.19 -25.94 24.34
CA HIS A 428 -8.53 -25.11 23.19
C HIS A 428 -7.39 -25.09 22.17
N ASN A 429 -7.73 -24.83 20.91
CA ASN A 429 -6.80 -24.58 19.82
C ASN A 429 -6.90 -23.14 19.35
N VAL A 430 -5.78 -22.55 18.90
CA VAL A 430 -5.73 -21.17 18.42
C VAL A 430 -5.27 -21.13 16.97
N LEU A 431 -6.02 -20.41 16.13
CA LEU A 431 -5.78 -20.20 14.71
C LEU A 431 -5.42 -18.73 14.45
N ASN A 432 -4.12 -18.48 14.24
CA ASN A 432 -3.56 -17.14 14.07
C ASN A 432 -3.17 -16.80 12.61
N ALA A 433 -3.67 -17.54 11.62
CA ALA A 433 -3.43 -17.32 10.18
C ALA A 433 -1.94 -17.37 9.72
N LYS A 434 -1.04 -18.05 10.46
CA LYS A 434 0.39 -18.16 10.16
C LYS A 434 0.78 -19.42 9.37
N LEU A 435 0.00 -20.52 9.44
CA LEU A 435 0.38 -21.83 8.86
C LEU A 435 -0.82 -22.57 8.27
N HIS A 436 -1.16 -22.30 7.00
CA HIS A 436 -2.37 -22.81 6.34
C HIS A 436 -2.56 -24.33 6.39
N ALA A 437 -1.48 -25.12 6.24
CA ALA A 437 -1.58 -26.59 6.26
C ALA A 437 -1.95 -27.15 7.64
N LYS A 438 -1.39 -26.58 8.72
CA LYS A 438 -1.74 -26.97 10.10
C LYS A 438 -3.13 -26.45 10.48
N GLU A 439 -3.50 -25.26 10.02
CA GLU A 439 -4.82 -24.67 10.24
C GLU A 439 -5.94 -25.55 9.66
N ALA A 440 -5.77 -26.05 8.43
CA ALA A 440 -6.76 -26.93 7.81
C ALA A 440 -7.01 -28.22 8.62
N GLN A 441 -5.97 -28.76 9.27
CA GLN A 441 -6.11 -29.92 10.15
C GLN A 441 -6.88 -29.58 11.42
N ILE A 442 -6.52 -28.48 12.09
CA ILE A 442 -7.21 -28.00 13.31
C ILE A 442 -8.69 -27.71 13.02
N VAL A 443 -9.00 -27.10 11.86
CA VAL A 443 -10.39 -26.78 11.47
C VAL A 443 -11.22 -28.04 11.20
N LYS A 444 -10.62 -29.10 10.65
CA LYS A 444 -11.31 -30.40 10.47
C LYS A 444 -11.69 -31.04 11.80
N GLU A 445 -10.89 -30.83 12.85
CA GLU A 445 -11.12 -31.34 14.19
C GLU A 445 -12.03 -30.42 15.04
N ALA A 446 -12.25 -29.18 14.60
CA ALA A 446 -13.07 -28.19 15.31
C ALA A 446 -14.54 -28.61 15.48
N GLY A 447 -15.02 -29.54 14.66
CA GLY A 447 -16.39 -30.07 14.73
C GLY A 447 -16.57 -31.25 15.69
N GLN A 448 -15.53 -31.67 16.42
CA GLN A 448 -15.60 -32.79 17.36
C GLN A 448 -16.23 -32.40 18.71
N PRO A 449 -16.89 -33.34 19.44
CA PRO A 449 -17.58 -33.03 20.69
C PRO A 449 -16.67 -32.37 21.74
N GLY A 450 -17.10 -31.22 22.27
CA GLY A 450 -16.38 -30.48 23.33
C GLY A 450 -15.10 -29.76 22.90
N THR A 451 -14.78 -29.74 21.60
CA THR A 451 -13.62 -29.02 21.08
C THR A 451 -13.85 -27.51 21.07
N VAL A 452 -12.90 -26.74 21.59
CA VAL A 452 -12.89 -25.27 21.48
C VAL A 452 -11.81 -24.82 20.51
N THR A 453 -12.20 -24.02 19.52
CA THR A 453 -11.27 -23.43 18.56
C THR A 453 -11.42 -21.92 18.55
N ILE A 454 -10.33 -21.19 18.75
CA ILE A 454 -10.27 -19.73 18.67
C ILE A 454 -9.71 -19.37 17.30
N ALA A 455 -10.40 -18.52 16.55
CA ALA A 455 -9.99 -18.05 15.24
C ALA A 455 -9.85 -16.53 15.25
N THR A 456 -8.65 -16.05 14.94
CA THR A 456 -8.43 -14.63 14.69
C THR A 456 -8.97 -14.25 13.31
N ASN A 457 -9.86 -13.26 13.27
CA ASN A 457 -10.57 -12.78 12.08
C ASN A 457 -11.22 -13.92 11.29
N MET A 458 -10.61 -14.28 10.15
CA MET A 458 -11.10 -15.29 9.22
C MET A 458 -10.18 -16.52 9.11
N ALA A 459 -9.33 -16.77 10.12
CA ALA A 459 -8.44 -17.93 10.10
C ALA A 459 -9.24 -19.24 9.87
N GLY A 460 -8.71 -20.12 9.01
CA GLY A 460 -9.41 -21.34 8.61
C GLY A 460 -10.52 -21.17 7.55
N ARG A 461 -10.55 -20.05 6.80
CA ARG A 461 -11.41 -19.85 5.60
C ARG A 461 -11.18 -20.93 4.54
N GLY A 462 -12.22 -21.23 3.78
CA GLY A 462 -12.22 -22.29 2.76
C GLY A 462 -12.30 -23.74 3.28
N THR A 463 -12.05 -24.00 4.58
CA THR A 463 -12.14 -25.35 5.15
C THR A 463 -13.51 -25.60 5.79
N ASP A 464 -14.13 -26.74 5.45
CA ASP A 464 -15.41 -27.17 5.99
C ASP A 464 -15.28 -27.82 7.37
N ILE A 465 -16.13 -27.41 8.31
CA ILE A 465 -16.18 -27.96 9.67
C ILE A 465 -17.27 -29.03 9.69
N LYS A 466 -16.87 -30.30 9.64
CA LYS A 466 -17.79 -31.43 9.70
C LYS A 466 -18.09 -31.78 11.15
N LEU A 467 -19.37 -31.89 11.48
CA LEU A 467 -19.81 -32.27 12.82
C LEU A 467 -19.51 -33.75 13.10
N GLY A 468 -18.83 -34.01 14.22
CA GLY A 468 -18.56 -35.36 14.70
C GLY A 468 -19.81 -36.10 15.18
N GLU A 469 -19.64 -37.36 15.57
CA GLU A 469 -20.74 -38.18 16.07
C GLU A 469 -21.35 -37.60 17.36
N GLY A 470 -22.68 -37.63 17.47
CA GLY A 470 -23.42 -37.08 18.63
C GLY A 470 -23.55 -35.55 18.67
N VAL A 471 -22.76 -34.80 17.90
CA VAL A 471 -22.76 -33.32 17.93
C VAL A 471 -24.07 -32.72 17.45
N LYS A 472 -24.70 -33.30 16.42
CA LYS A 472 -26.00 -32.81 15.91
C LYS A 472 -27.08 -32.88 16.98
N ALA A 473 -27.14 -33.97 17.75
CA ALA A 473 -28.09 -34.14 18.84
C ALA A 473 -27.82 -33.16 20.01
N ALA A 474 -26.56 -32.81 20.23
CA ALA A 474 -26.17 -31.80 21.22
C ALA A 474 -26.49 -30.35 20.81
N GLY A 475 -27.04 -30.12 19.61
CA GLY A 475 -27.38 -28.77 19.10
C GLY A 475 -26.37 -28.21 18.09
N GLY A 476 -25.43 -29.01 17.61
CA GLY A 476 -24.48 -28.63 16.56
C GLY A 476 -23.40 -27.66 17.01
N LEU A 477 -22.66 -27.11 16.02
CA LEU A 477 -21.58 -26.15 16.24
C LEU A 477 -22.13 -24.84 16.81
N ALA A 478 -21.51 -24.36 17.89
CA ALA A 478 -21.77 -23.05 18.46
C ALA A 478 -20.72 -22.04 17.99
N ILE A 479 -21.19 -20.90 17.48
CA ILE A 479 -20.35 -19.77 17.09
C ILE A 479 -20.44 -18.70 18.17
N ILE A 480 -19.28 -18.25 18.65
CA ILE A 480 -19.17 -17.12 19.59
C ILE A 480 -18.35 -16.02 18.92
N GLY A 481 -18.96 -14.86 18.68
CA GLY A 481 -18.23 -13.64 18.32
C GLY A 481 -17.90 -12.86 19.58
N THR A 482 -16.62 -12.61 19.85
CA THR A 482 -16.22 -11.82 21.04
C THR A 482 -16.44 -10.34 20.86
N GLU A 483 -16.63 -9.90 19.62
CA GLU A 483 -16.82 -8.51 19.16
C GLU A 483 -17.59 -8.51 17.84
N ARG A 484 -18.02 -7.33 17.42
CA ARG A 484 -18.58 -7.07 16.08
C ARG A 484 -17.51 -6.44 15.21
N HIS A 485 -17.34 -6.97 14.00
CA HIS A 485 -16.42 -6.37 13.03
C HIS A 485 -17.01 -5.06 12.46
N GLU A 486 -16.18 -4.24 11.83
CA GLU A 486 -16.63 -3.06 11.11
C GLU A 486 -17.58 -3.40 9.96
N SER A 487 -17.34 -4.54 9.31
CA SER A 487 -18.17 -5.08 8.23
C SER A 487 -19.07 -6.21 8.71
N ARG A 488 -20.37 -6.09 8.42
CA ARG A 488 -21.38 -7.13 8.65
C ARG A 488 -21.09 -8.41 7.88
N ARG A 489 -20.36 -8.30 6.77
CA ARG A 489 -19.97 -9.42 5.93
C ARG A 489 -19.10 -10.41 6.71
N VAL A 490 -18.08 -9.93 7.40
CA VAL A 490 -17.17 -10.76 8.20
C VAL A 490 -17.92 -11.46 9.33
N ASP A 491 -18.83 -10.75 10.01
CA ASP A 491 -19.71 -11.35 11.02
C ASP A 491 -20.61 -12.46 10.42
N ARG A 492 -21.19 -12.22 9.24
CA ARG A 492 -22.01 -13.21 8.52
C ARG A 492 -21.19 -14.44 8.11
N GLN A 493 -19.94 -14.26 7.70
CA GLN A 493 -19.03 -15.36 7.38
C GLN A 493 -18.72 -16.20 8.62
N LEU A 494 -18.47 -15.57 9.77
CA LEU A 494 -18.26 -16.27 11.03
C LEU A 494 -19.49 -17.09 11.42
N ARG A 495 -20.70 -16.50 11.33
CA ARG A 495 -21.97 -17.24 11.55
C ARG A 495 -22.12 -18.41 10.58
N GLY A 496 -21.79 -18.20 9.31
CA GLY A 496 -21.84 -19.17 8.21
C GLY A 496 -20.97 -20.41 8.39
N ARG A 497 -20.11 -20.44 9.42
CA ARG A 497 -19.38 -21.65 9.83
C ARG A 497 -20.29 -22.71 10.46
N ALA A 498 -21.39 -22.30 11.10
CA ALA A 498 -22.40 -23.21 11.65
C ALA A 498 -23.65 -23.30 10.75
N GLY A 499 -24.40 -24.38 10.90
CA GLY A 499 -25.67 -24.59 10.21
C GLY A 499 -25.57 -25.03 8.74
N ARG A 500 -24.42 -25.62 8.35
CA ARG A 500 -24.17 -26.03 6.96
C ARG A 500 -25.09 -27.18 6.56
N GLN A 501 -25.63 -27.14 5.33
CA GLN A 501 -26.54 -28.17 4.79
C GLN A 501 -27.73 -28.51 5.71
N GLY A 502 -28.26 -27.52 6.42
CA GLY A 502 -29.40 -27.68 7.34
C GLY A 502 -29.06 -28.37 8.66
N ASP A 503 -27.77 -28.45 9.02
CA ASP A 503 -27.37 -28.93 10.33
C ASP A 503 -27.81 -27.95 11.44
N PRO A 504 -28.06 -28.44 12.67
CA PRO A 504 -28.29 -27.56 13.81
C PRO A 504 -27.03 -26.76 14.14
N GLY A 505 -27.21 -25.61 14.77
CA GLY A 505 -26.12 -24.76 15.24
C GLY A 505 -26.66 -23.51 15.88
N SER A 506 -25.79 -22.74 16.52
CA SER A 506 -26.17 -21.45 17.11
C SER A 506 -25.09 -20.40 16.89
N SER A 507 -25.47 -19.12 16.84
CA SER A 507 -24.52 -18.01 16.88
C SER A 507 -24.88 -16.99 17.95
N GLN A 508 -23.88 -16.55 18.70
CA GLN A 508 -24.00 -15.56 19.78
C GLN A 508 -22.86 -14.55 19.67
N PHE A 509 -23.18 -13.26 19.67
CA PHE A 509 -22.19 -12.19 19.71
C PHE A 509 -22.21 -11.51 21.08
N PHE A 510 -21.02 -11.15 21.55
CA PHE A 510 -20.77 -10.40 22.77
C PHE A 510 -20.15 -9.06 22.39
N VAL A 511 -20.66 -7.96 22.96
CA VAL A 511 -20.23 -6.60 22.63
C VAL A 511 -20.03 -5.81 23.92
N SER A 512 -18.99 -4.97 23.98
CA SER A 512 -18.78 -4.00 25.04
C SER A 512 -18.87 -2.57 24.50
N LEU A 513 -19.31 -1.63 25.34
CA LEU A 513 -19.23 -0.19 25.03
C LEU A 513 -17.79 0.31 24.81
N GLU A 514 -16.81 -0.42 25.34
CA GLU A 514 -15.38 -0.14 25.20
C GLU A 514 -14.77 -0.73 23.91
N ASP A 515 -15.54 -1.51 23.14
CA ASP A 515 -15.07 -2.09 21.87
C ASP A 515 -14.89 -1.01 20.80
N ASP A 516 -13.97 -1.22 19.85
CA ASP A 516 -13.60 -0.23 18.83
C ASP A 516 -14.79 0.27 18.00
N LEU A 517 -15.65 -0.65 17.57
CA LEU A 517 -16.88 -0.29 16.85
C LEU A 517 -17.78 0.63 17.67
N MET A 518 -17.91 0.40 18.98
CA MET A 518 -18.75 1.22 19.86
C MET A 518 -18.09 2.57 20.18
N ARG A 519 -16.76 2.61 20.25
CA ARG A 519 -15.99 3.86 20.42
C ARG A 519 -16.14 4.81 19.24
N MET A 520 -16.16 4.28 18.02
CA MET A 520 -16.36 5.08 16.80
C MET A 520 -17.76 5.72 16.73
N PHE A 521 -18.75 5.15 17.42
CA PHE A 521 -20.13 5.61 17.39
C PHE A 521 -20.57 6.20 18.72
N GLY A 522 -20.24 7.47 18.94
CA GLY A 522 -20.91 8.37 19.88
C GLY A 522 -21.32 7.70 21.20
N SER A 523 -20.39 6.96 21.81
CA SER A 523 -20.60 6.15 23.01
C SER A 523 -21.30 6.95 24.10
N GLY A 524 -21.07 8.26 24.19
CA GLY A 524 -21.71 9.17 25.14
C GLY A 524 -23.25 9.22 25.08
N ARG A 525 -23.91 9.06 23.91
CA ARG A 525 -25.39 9.03 23.85
C ARG A 525 -25.97 7.70 24.32
N ILE A 526 -25.30 6.58 24.02
CA ILE A 526 -25.73 5.24 24.40
C ILE A 526 -25.39 4.97 25.88
N ALA A 527 -24.17 5.31 26.30
CA ALA A 527 -23.73 5.27 27.68
C ALA A 527 -24.60 6.17 28.57
N GLY A 528 -24.87 7.42 28.16
CA GLY A 528 -25.77 8.30 28.90
C GLY A 528 -27.22 7.81 28.98
N LEU A 529 -27.66 6.94 28.06
CA LEU A 529 -28.96 6.28 28.12
C LEU A 529 -28.93 5.07 29.07
N MET A 530 -27.80 4.37 29.15
CA MET A 530 -27.55 3.26 30.08
C MET A 530 -27.41 3.73 31.52
N ASP A 531 -26.69 4.84 31.75
CA ASP A 531 -26.57 5.47 33.06
C ASP A 531 -27.94 5.95 33.58
N ARG A 532 -28.82 6.44 32.69
CA ARG A 532 -30.21 6.79 33.02
C ARG A 532 -31.11 5.58 33.27
N LEU A 533 -30.82 4.43 32.65
CA LEU A 533 -31.53 3.18 32.87
C LEU A 533 -31.12 2.49 34.19
N GLY A 534 -30.09 2.98 34.87
CA GLY A 534 -29.69 2.51 36.20
C GLY A 534 -29.09 1.10 36.21
N LEU A 535 -28.56 0.65 35.07
CA LEU A 535 -27.97 -0.68 34.93
C LEU A 535 -26.72 -0.83 35.78
N LYS A 536 -26.69 -1.88 36.60
CA LYS A 536 -25.57 -2.16 37.53
C LYS A 536 -24.45 -2.93 36.83
N GLU A 537 -23.24 -2.88 37.40
CA GLU A 537 -22.14 -3.76 36.99
C GLU A 537 -22.61 -5.23 37.01
N GLY A 538 -22.37 -5.95 35.91
CA GLY A 538 -22.81 -7.33 35.71
C GLY A 538 -24.18 -7.53 35.04
N GLU A 539 -24.98 -6.50 34.78
CA GLU A 539 -26.27 -6.66 34.06
C GLU A 539 -26.08 -6.71 32.53
N VAL A 540 -26.54 -7.81 31.92
CA VAL A 540 -26.50 -8.00 30.46
C VAL A 540 -27.67 -7.29 29.83
N ILE A 541 -27.40 -6.45 28.82
CA ILE A 541 -28.49 -5.89 28.02
C ILE A 541 -28.69 -6.76 26.79
N GLN A 542 -29.90 -7.30 26.69
CA GLN A 542 -30.35 -8.02 25.51
C GLN A 542 -31.62 -7.34 25.00
N HIS A 543 -31.46 -6.42 24.04
CA HIS A 543 -32.61 -5.71 23.45
C HIS A 543 -32.43 -5.52 21.95
N SER A 544 -33.48 -5.84 21.17
CA SER A 544 -33.48 -5.76 19.70
C SER A 544 -33.14 -4.37 19.16
N MET A 545 -33.48 -3.32 19.92
CA MET A 545 -33.17 -1.93 19.58
C MET A 545 -31.66 -1.69 19.54
N ILE A 546 -30.89 -2.30 20.46
CA ILE A 546 -29.44 -2.10 20.56
C ILE A 546 -28.74 -2.88 19.45
N THR A 547 -29.12 -4.13 19.22
CA THR A 547 -28.62 -4.91 18.07
C THR A 547 -28.86 -4.18 16.74
N LYS A 548 -30.07 -3.63 16.52
CA LYS A 548 -30.35 -2.80 15.33
C LYS A 548 -29.52 -1.52 15.25
N SER A 549 -29.17 -0.93 16.39
CA SER A 549 -28.33 0.26 16.44
C SER A 549 -26.87 -0.07 16.07
N ILE A 550 -26.35 -1.22 16.50
CA ILE A 550 -25.04 -1.74 16.10
C ILE A 550 -25.02 -2.03 14.59
N GLU A 551 -26.05 -2.67 14.05
CA GLU A 551 -26.13 -2.91 12.59
C GLU A 551 -26.16 -1.61 11.77
N ARG A 552 -26.82 -0.56 12.27
CA ARG A 552 -26.80 0.77 11.63
C ARG A 552 -25.42 1.41 11.71
N ALA A 553 -24.70 1.21 12.82
CA ALA A 553 -23.33 1.66 12.95
C ALA A 553 -22.44 0.98 11.91
N GLN A 554 -22.48 -0.35 11.80
CA GLN A 554 -21.73 -1.09 10.79
C GLN A 554 -22.06 -0.63 9.36
N ARG A 555 -23.34 -0.43 9.02
CA ARG A 555 -23.75 0.14 7.71
C ARG A 555 -23.09 1.47 7.41
N LYS A 556 -23.02 2.36 8.39
CA LYS A 556 -22.41 3.68 8.20
C LYS A 556 -20.89 3.59 8.04
N VAL A 557 -20.23 2.64 8.72
CA VAL A 557 -18.79 2.37 8.50
C VAL A 557 -18.57 1.81 7.10
N GLU A 558 -19.40 0.85 6.68
CA GLU A 558 -19.36 0.26 5.33
C GLU A 558 -19.53 1.34 4.25
N GLU A 559 -20.52 2.23 4.39
CA GLU A 559 -20.74 3.36 3.46
C GLU A 559 -19.57 4.35 3.43
N ASN A 560 -18.99 4.67 4.59
CA ASN A 560 -17.82 5.54 4.66
C ASN A 560 -16.60 4.89 3.99
N ASN A 561 -16.37 3.61 4.30
CA ASN A 561 -15.31 2.82 3.69
C ASN A 561 -15.50 2.73 2.17
N PHE A 562 -16.73 2.50 1.70
CA PHE A 562 -17.07 2.54 0.27
C PHE A 562 -16.75 3.92 -0.35
N GLY A 563 -17.10 5.03 0.32
CA GLY A 563 -16.78 6.37 -0.15
C GLY A 563 -15.26 6.66 -0.22
N ILE A 564 -14.47 6.07 0.68
CA ILE A 564 -13.00 6.11 0.62
C ILE A 564 -12.49 5.23 -0.54
N ARG A 565 -13.04 4.03 -0.70
CA ARG A 565 -12.71 3.09 -1.79
C ARG A 565 -12.96 3.70 -3.15
N LYS A 566 -14.11 4.34 -3.34
CA LYS A 566 -14.49 5.00 -4.60
C LYS A 566 -13.50 6.11 -4.99
N ARG A 567 -13.09 6.96 -4.05
CA ARG A 567 -12.09 8.01 -4.32
C ARG A 567 -10.74 7.43 -4.71
N LEU A 568 -10.28 6.38 -4.03
CA LEU A 568 -9.03 5.70 -4.38
C LEU A 568 -9.09 5.05 -5.78
N LEU A 569 -10.24 4.50 -6.17
CA LEU A 569 -10.46 3.97 -7.51
C LEU A 569 -10.31 5.06 -8.57
N GLU A 570 -10.87 6.25 -8.34
CA GLU A 570 -10.76 7.37 -9.30
C GLU A 570 -9.29 7.76 -9.56
N TYR A 571 -8.44 7.76 -8.53
CA TYR A 571 -7.00 7.97 -8.70
C TYR A 571 -6.33 6.84 -9.49
N ASP A 572 -6.67 5.59 -9.17
CA ASP A 572 -6.08 4.43 -9.86
C ASP A 572 -6.56 4.32 -11.32
N ASP A 573 -7.77 4.81 -11.64
CA ASP A 573 -8.30 4.87 -13.02
C ASP A 573 -7.48 5.84 -13.89
N VAL A 574 -7.06 6.98 -13.34
CA VAL A 574 -6.14 7.90 -14.02
C VAL A 574 -4.79 7.23 -14.28
N MET A 575 -4.24 6.56 -13.27
CA MET A 575 -2.98 5.81 -13.41
C MET A 575 -3.11 4.65 -14.40
N ASN A 576 -4.26 3.98 -14.45
CA ASN A 576 -4.51 2.87 -15.36
C ASN A 576 -4.61 3.33 -16.82
N ALA A 577 -5.23 4.49 -17.08
CA ALA A 577 -5.26 5.08 -18.42
C ALA A 577 -3.85 5.38 -18.93
N GLN A 578 -2.97 5.92 -18.07
CA GLN A 578 -1.56 6.10 -18.40
C GLN A 578 -0.86 4.75 -18.64
N ARG A 579 -1.09 3.77 -17.77
CA ARG A 579 -0.51 2.41 -17.86
C ARG A 579 -0.86 1.76 -19.20
N GLU A 580 -2.11 1.84 -19.65
CA GLU A 580 -2.55 1.23 -20.91
C GLU A 580 -1.79 1.81 -22.11
N VAL A 581 -1.60 3.14 -22.15
CA VAL A 581 -0.83 3.80 -23.20
C VAL A 581 0.63 3.35 -23.19
N ILE A 582 1.27 3.35 -22.02
CA ILE A 582 2.67 2.95 -21.87
C ILE A 582 2.86 1.46 -22.22
N TYR A 583 2.00 0.58 -21.73
CA TYR A 583 2.10 -0.85 -21.99
C TYR A 583 1.82 -1.20 -23.45
N LYS A 584 0.96 -0.43 -24.13
CA LYS A 584 0.76 -0.56 -25.57
C LYS A 584 2.02 -0.20 -26.35
N LYS A 585 2.65 0.95 -26.04
CA LYS A 585 3.94 1.35 -26.65
C LYS A 585 5.04 0.33 -26.35
N ARG A 586 5.13 -0.14 -25.11
CA ARG A 586 6.08 -1.19 -24.71
C ARG A 586 5.87 -2.48 -25.50
N LYS A 587 4.62 -2.89 -25.71
CA LYS A 587 4.30 -4.08 -26.51
C LYS A 587 4.71 -3.88 -27.98
N HIS A 588 4.48 -2.69 -28.55
CA HIS A 588 4.97 -2.35 -29.88
C HIS A 588 6.50 -2.45 -29.96
N ALA A 589 7.24 -1.97 -28.95
CA ALA A 589 8.70 -2.12 -28.87
C ALA A 589 9.13 -3.60 -28.75
N LEU A 590 8.52 -4.36 -27.84
CA LEU A 590 8.84 -5.77 -27.61
C LEU A 590 8.71 -6.61 -28.89
N PHE A 591 7.59 -6.47 -29.61
CA PHE A 591 7.36 -7.22 -30.85
C PHE A 591 8.01 -6.55 -32.08
N GLY A 592 8.23 -5.24 -32.05
CA GLY A 592 8.69 -4.43 -33.19
C GLY A 592 7.60 -4.04 -34.17
N GLU A 593 6.34 -4.16 -33.76
CA GLU A 593 5.18 -3.80 -34.57
C GLU A 593 4.82 -2.34 -34.34
N ARG A 594 4.56 -1.56 -35.40
CA ARG A 594 4.19 -0.13 -35.33
C ARG A 594 5.22 0.82 -34.69
N LEU A 595 6.39 0.31 -34.27
CA LEU A 595 7.44 1.08 -33.63
C LEU A 595 7.89 2.31 -34.44
N SER A 596 7.99 2.19 -35.76
CA SER A 596 8.36 3.30 -36.64
C SER A 596 7.34 4.45 -36.60
N VAL A 597 6.05 4.14 -36.40
CA VAL A 597 4.99 5.16 -36.29
C VAL A 597 5.09 5.84 -34.93
N ASP A 598 5.31 5.08 -33.87
CA ASP A 598 5.47 5.64 -32.52
C ASP A 598 6.69 6.57 -32.45
N ILE A 599 7.85 6.17 -33.01
CA ILE A 599 9.07 6.99 -33.09
C ILE A 599 8.83 8.24 -33.93
N SER A 600 8.15 8.10 -35.07
CA SER A 600 7.79 9.22 -35.93
C SER A 600 6.95 10.27 -35.20
N ASN A 601 5.92 9.82 -34.48
CA ASN A 601 5.06 10.72 -33.71
C ASN A 601 5.83 11.38 -32.55
N MET A 602 6.64 10.61 -31.81
CA MET A 602 7.47 11.17 -30.73
C MET A 602 8.45 12.24 -31.23
N MET A 603 9.06 12.05 -32.40
CA MET A 603 9.93 13.06 -33.02
C MET A 603 9.13 14.30 -33.42
N TYR A 604 7.94 14.13 -33.98
CA TYR A 604 7.07 15.24 -34.36
C TYR A 604 6.65 16.06 -33.13
N ASP A 605 6.12 15.40 -32.10
CA ASP A 605 5.67 16.04 -30.86
C ASP A 605 6.83 16.78 -30.17
N LEU A 606 8.05 16.22 -30.16
CA LEU A 606 9.23 16.89 -29.62
C LEU A 606 9.56 18.16 -30.41
N VAL A 607 9.55 18.08 -31.74
CA VAL A 607 9.83 19.24 -32.60
C VAL A 607 8.79 20.32 -32.42
N GLU A 608 7.50 19.96 -32.38
CA GLU A 608 6.40 20.89 -32.16
C GLU A 608 6.55 21.64 -30.84
N ASN A 609 6.85 20.93 -29.75
CA ASN A 609 7.10 21.54 -28.44
C ASN A 609 8.30 22.49 -28.46
N LEU A 610 9.43 22.07 -29.05
CA LEU A 610 10.62 22.92 -29.16
C LEU A 610 10.36 24.19 -29.97
N VAL A 611 9.59 24.09 -31.06
CA VAL A 611 9.20 25.26 -31.86
C VAL A 611 8.28 26.16 -31.06
N ALA A 612 7.20 25.62 -30.47
CA ALA A 612 6.19 26.38 -29.76
C ALA A 612 6.76 27.14 -28.54
N GLU A 613 7.50 26.46 -27.67
CA GLU A 613 8.05 27.05 -26.43
C GLU A 613 9.02 28.20 -26.74
N ASN A 614 9.92 28.02 -27.70
CA ASN A 614 10.93 29.02 -28.02
C ASN A 614 10.37 30.16 -28.87
N GLN A 615 9.36 29.91 -29.71
CA GLN A 615 8.71 30.96 -30.50
C GLN A 615 7.83 31.86 -29.62
N GLU A 616 7.14 31.28 -28.63
CA GLU A 616 6.40 32.05 -27.62
C GLU A 616 7.33 32.95 -26.78
N ALA A 617 8.52 32.46 -26.44
CA ALA A 617 9.56 33.24 -25.76
C ALA A 617 10.31 34.24 -26.67
N ALA A 618 10.05 34.22 -27.98
CA ALA A 618 10.80 34.96 -29.00
C ALA A 618 12.33 34.74 -28.94
N ASP A 619 12.75 33.54 -28.52
CA ASP A 619 14.16 33.20 -28.28
C ASP A 619 14.70 32.25 -29.36
N TYR A 620 15.20 32.84 -30.45
CA TYR A 620 15.81 32.08 -31.55
C TYR A 620 17.12 31.38 -31.14
N GLU A 621 17.90 31.96 -30.23
CA GLU A 621 19.15 31.34 -29.77
C GLU A 621 18.88 30.16 -28.84
N GLY A 622 17.87 30.27 -27.97
CA GLY A 622 17.32 29.15 -27.21
C GLY A 622 16.83 28.02 -28.11
N PHE A 623 16.07 28.35 -29.17
CA PHE A 623 15.64 27.38 -30.17
C PHE A 623 16.81 26.66 -30.85
N ARG A 624 17.82 27.41 -31.31
CA ARG A 624 19.03 26.86 -31.93
C ARG A 624 19.76 25.90 -30.99
N LEU A 625 19.98 26.32 -29.75
CA LEU A 625 20.64 25.51 -28.74
C LEU A 625 19.84 24.24 -28.42
N ALA A 626 18.51 24.34 -28.35
CA ALA A 626 17.62 23.21 -28.08
C ALA A 626 17.62 22.20 -29.22
N LEU A 627 17.63 22.64 -30.48
CA LEU A 627 17.75 21.73 -31.64
C LEU A 627 19.10 21.03 -31.69
N LEU A 628 20.20 21.74 -31.43
CA LEU A 628 21.54 21.16 -31.38
C LEU A 628 21.68 20.13 -30.26
N THR A 629 21.11 20.41 -29.09
CA THR A 629 21.24 19.56 -27.90
C THR A 629 20.34 18.32 -27.99
N ASN A 630 19.08 18.48 -28.42
CA ASN A 630 18.10 17.38 -28.41
C ASN A 630 18.12 16.53 -29.69
N ILE A 631 18.33 17.15 -30.87
CA ILE A 631 18.19 16.50 -32.17
C ILE A 631 19.54 16.44 -32.92
N GLY A 632 20.43 17.38 -32.67
CA GLY A 632 21.74 17.48 -33.33
C GLY A 632 21.65 18.01 -34.76
N ILE A 633 20.76 18.97 -35.00
CA ILE A 633 20.58 19.70 -36.26
C ILE A 633 20.64 21.21 -36.02
N GLU A 634 21.00 21.95 -37.06
CA GLU A 634 20.89 23.42 -37.08
C GLU A 634 19.44 23.81 -37.46
N PRO A 635 18.97 24.99 -37.03
CA PRO A 635 17.69 25.54 -37.47
C PRO A 635 17.61 25.63 -39.00
N PRO A 636 16.48 25.24 -39.63
CA PRO A 636 16.27 25.36 -41.07
C PRO A 636 15.95 26.80 -41.52
N CYS A 637 15.74 27.72 -40.58
CA CYS A 637 15.28 29.09 -40.79
C CYS A 637 16.19 30.08 -40.08
N ASP A 638 16.14 31.35 -40.45
CA ASP A 638 16.80 32.42 -39.71
C ASP A 638 15.91 33.01 -38.59
N ALA A 639 16.44 33.94 -37.79
CA ALA A 639 15.72 34.56 -36.68
C ALA A 639 14.45 35.32 -37.12
N SER A 640 14.46 35.91 -38.32
CA SER A 640 13.30 36.60 -38.88
C SER A 640 12.20 35.63 -39.33
N GLU A 641 12.58 34.56 -40.02
CA GLU A 641 11.67 33.50 -40.44
C GLU A 641 11.12 32.71 -39.25
N PHE A 642 11.92 32.51 -38.20
CA PHE A 642 11.49 31.88 -36.95
C PHE A 642 10.32 32.64 -36.29
N LEU A 643 10.45 33.96 -36.16
CA LEU A 643 9.40 34.79 -35.55
C LEU A 643 8.19 34.99 -36.47
N GLY A 644 8.43 35.03 -37.79
CA GLY A 644 7.40 35.32 -38.79
C GLY A 644 6.61 34.10 -39.29
N SER A 645 7.13 32.89 -39.11
CA SER A 645 6.49 31.66 -39.58
C SER A 645 5.42 31.17 -38.63
N LYS A 646 4.45 30.42 -39.17
CA LYS A 646 3.50 29.68 -38.33
C LYS A 646 4.19 28.47 -37.69
N ILE A 647 3.85 28.19 -36.43
CA ILE A 647 4.36 27.04 -35.65
C ILE A 647 4.25 25.74 -36.46
N ASP A 648 3.09 25.44 -37.03
CA ASP A 648 2.87 24.19 -37.80
C ASP A 648 3.83 24.06 -38.99
N THR A 649 4.04 25.15 -39.73
CA THR A 649 4.88 25.16 -40.93
C THR A 649 6.35 24.98 -40.57
N LEU A 650 6.80 25.64 -39.51
CA LEU A 650 8.16 25.52 -39.03
C LEU A 650 8.41 24.13 -38.41
N THR A 651 7.42 23.59 -37.68
CA THR A 651 7.44 22.23 -37.12
C THR A 651 7.65 21.20 -38.22
N GLU A 652 6.92 21.28 -39.33
CA GLU A 652 7.07 20.33 -40.43
C GLU A 652 8.46 20.42 -41.10
N GLN A 653 9.00 21.64 -41.29
CA GLN A 653 10.34 21.82 -41.85
C GLN A 653 11.44 21.23 -40.95
N VAL A 654 11.37 21.49 -39.64
CA VAL A 654 12.34 20.97 -38.67
C VAL A 654 12.21 19.45 -38.56
N TYR A 655 10.97 18.92 -38.56
CA TYR A 655 10.69 17.50 -38.50
C TYR A 655 11.26 16.75 -39.72
N GLU A 656 11.10 17.27 -40.94
CA GLU A 656 11.68 16.66 -42.14
C GLU A 656 13.21 16.55 -42.05
N GLN A 657 13.88 17.61 -41.55
CA GLN A 657 15.33 17.58 -41.34
C GLN A 657 15.73 16.59 -40.25
N ALA A 658 14.99 16.53 -39.13
CA ALA A 658 15.21 15.58 -38.06
C ALA A 658 15.09 14.13 -38.55
N VAL A 659 14.06 13.80 -39.32
CA VAL A 659 13.85 12.46 -39.91
C VAL A 659 14.96 12.11 -40.89
N LYS A 660 15.39 13.05 -41.74
CA LYS A 660 16.51 12.83 -42.65
C LYS A 660 17.79 12.50 -41.89
N ARG A 661 18.12 13.30 -40.86
CA ARG A 661 19.28 13.09 -40.00
C ARG A 661 19.23 11.73 -39.29
N TYR A 662 18.07 11.37 -38.76
CA TYR A 662 17.83 10.10 -38.11
C TYR A 662 18.10 8.90 -39.04
N ARG A 663 17.55 8.94 -40.27
CA ARG A 663 17.77 7.88 -41.28
C ARG A 663 19.25 7.76 -41.68
N GLU A 664 19.94 8.89 -41.86
CA GLU A 664 21.38 8.91 -42.17
C GLU A 664 22.21 8.31 -41.02
N LYS A 665 21.88 8.64 -39.76
CA LYS A 665 22.52 8.08 -38.57
C LYS A 665 22.34 6.57 -38.51
N ASN A 666 21.11 6.07 -38.67
CA ASN A 666 20.81 4.63 -38.63
C ASN A 666 21.54 3.86 -39.74
N LYS A 667 21.56 4.41 -40.96
CA LYS A 667 22.30 3.82 -42.10
C LYS A 667 23.80 3.71 -41.79
N ARG A 668 24.41 4.77 -41.28
CA ARG A 668 25.84 4.81 -40.94
C ARG A 668 26.21 3.84 -39.83
N ILE A 669 25.34 3.66 -38.83
CA ILE A 669 25.55 2.67 -37.76
C ILE A 669 25.52 1.25 -38.36
N GLY A 670 24.49 0.93 -39.15
CA GLY A 670 24.35 -0.39 -39.77
C GLY A 670 25.49 -0.75 -40.72
N GLU A 671 25.95 0.17 -41.56
CA GLU A 671 27.09 -0.05 -42.47
C GLU A 671 28.39 -0.35 -41.71
N LYS A 672 28.59 0.25 -40.53
CA LYS A 672 29.78 0.02 -39.69
C LYS A 672 29.72 -1.29 -38.92
N THR A 673 28.54 -1.70 -38.48
CA THR A 673 28.37 -2.90 -37.64
C THR A 673 28.27 -4.18 -38.48
N MET A 674 27.75 -4.11 -39.71
CA MET A 674 27.52 -5.32 -40.52
C MET A 674 28.77 -6.17 -40.82
N PRO A 675 29.95 -5.61 -41.14
CA PRO A 675 31.14 -6.44 -41.37
C PRO A 675 31.52 -7.28 -40.15
N VAL A 676 31.34 -6.74 -38.94
CA VAL A 676 31.62 -7.44 -37.68
C VAL A 676 30.58 -8.54 -37.43
N ILE A 677 29.30 -8.24 -37.68
CA ILE A 677 28.21 -9.23 -37.57
C ILE A 677 28.44 -10.41 -38.51
N GLN A 678 28.82 -10.14 -39.76
CA GLN A 678 29.10 -11.17 -40.76
C GLN A 678 30.30 -12.04 -40.34
N ASP A 679 31.39 -11.41 -39.88
CA ASP A 679 32.59 -12.14 -39.43
C ASP A 679 32.30 -13.07 -38.24
N VAL A 680 31.50 -12.61 -37.28
CA VAL A 680 31.07 -13.41 -36.12
C VAL A 680 30.16 -14.56 -36.55
N PHE A 681 29.22 -14.32 -37.45
CA PHE A 681 28.32 -15.35 -37.96
C PHE A 681 29.07 -16.46 -38.70
N ASP A 682 30.05 -16.09 -39.53
CA ASP A 682 30.81 -17.03 -40.35
C ASP A 682 31.83 -17.85 -39.53
N LYS A 683 32.42 -17.26 -38.48
CA LYS A 683 33.47 -17.90 -37.66
C LYS A 683 32.97 -18.57 -36.38
N GLN A 684 31.83 -18.15 -35.84
CA GLN A 684 31.34 -18.60 -34.53
C GLN A 684 29.84 -18.94 -34.57
N SER A 685 29.51 -19.98 -35.33
CA SER A 685 28.13 -20.46 -35.56
C SER A 685 27.39 -20.99 -34.32
N GLN A 686 28.05 -21.04 -33.16
CA GLN A 686 27.47 -21.47 -31.88
C GLN A 686 26.67 -20.37 -31.16
N TYR A 687 26.85 -19.09 -31.53
CA TYR A 687 26.14 -17.98 -30.89
C TYR A 687 24.91 -17.57 -31.71
N GLU A 688 23.78 -17.36 -31.05
CA GLU A 688 22.55 -16.88 -31.72
C GLU A 688 22.44 -15.35 -31.76
N ASN A 689 23.01 -14.67 -30.75
CA ASN A 689 22.87 -13.23 -30.56
C ASN A 689 24.24 -12.55 -30.36
N ILE A 690 24.35 -11.28 -30.77
CA ILE A 690 25.51 -10.42 -30.56
C ILE A 690 25.10 -9.16 -29.80
N ALA A 691 25.91 -8.72 -28.85
CA ALA A 691 25.72 -7.47 -28.13
C ALA A 691 26.50 -6.34 -28.81
N ILE A 692 25.79 -5.32 -29.27
CA ILE A 692 26.38 -4.13 -29.91
C ILE A 692 26.36 -2.99 -28.89
N PRO A 693 27.52 -2.50 -28.42
CA PRO A 693 27.57 -1.35 -27.53
C PRO A 693 27.25 -0.07 -28.31
N ILE A 694 26.31 0.70 -27.80
CA ILE A 694 25.92 2.02 -28.32
C ILE A 694 26.09 3.04 -27.21
N THR A 695 26.69 4.19 -27.52
CA THR A 695 26.91 5.27 -26.56
C THR A 695 26.73 6.63 -27.24
N ASP A 696 26.20 7.59 -26.48
CA ASP A 696 26.17 9.01 -26.84
C ASP A 696 27.35 9.80 -26.24
N GLY A 697 28.27 9.12 -25.54
CA GLY A 697 29.39 9.70 -24.80
C GLY A 697 29.12 9.87 -23.30
N SER A 698 27.86 9.92 -22.88
CA SER A 698 27.43 10.05 -21.48
C SER A 698 26.76 8.77 -20.94
N LYS A 699 25.95 8.10 -21.77
CA LYS A 699 25.24 6.86 -21.47
C LYS A 699 25.58 5.81 -22.51
N GLY A 700 25.89 4.60 -22.03
CA GLY A 700 26.14 3.42 -22.85
C GLY A 700 25.07 2.36 -22.64
N MET A 701 24.67 1.68 -23.70
CA MET A 701 23.76 0.53 -23.67
C MET A 701 24.29 -0.60 -24.55
N GLN A 702 23.93 -1.84 -24.23
CA GLN A 702 24.21 -3.00 -25.07
C GLN A 702 22.93 -3.41 -25.78
N VAL A 703 22.92 -3.31 -27.10
CA VAL A 703 21.80 -3.71 -27.95
C VAL A 703 22.01 -5.16 -28.39
N ILE A 704 21.08 -6.04 -28.04
CA ILE A 704 21.13 -7.45 -28.43
C ILE A 704 20.52 -7.59 -29.84
N VAL A 705 21.28 -8.16 -30.76
CA VAL A 705 20.87 -8.39 -32.15
C VAL A 705 21.00 -9.86 -32.48
N ASN A 706 19.98 -10.44 -33.11
CA ASN A 706 20.05 -11.83 -33.58
C ASN A 706 20.92 -11.92 -34.85
N LEU A 707 21.96 -12.74 -34.82
CA LEU A 707 22.96 -12.83 -35.89
C LEU A 707 22.34 -13.29 -37.22
N LYS A 708 21.52 -14.36 -37.17
CA LYS A 708 20.89 -14.94 -38.37
C LYS A 708 19.91 -13.96 -39.02
N LYS A 709 19.13 -13.24 -38.22
CA LYS A 709 18.23 -12.19 -38.75
C LYS A 709 19.01 -11.02 -39.33
N ALA A 710 20.07 -10.58 -38.67
CA ALA A 710 20.88 -9.45 -39.15
C ALA A 710 21.59 -9.73 -40.48
N VAL A 711 22.10 -10.95 -40.69
CA VAL A 711 22.70 -11.36 -41.97
C VAL A 711 21.65 -11.43 -43.09
N ASN A 712 20.46 -11.97 -42.81
CA ASN A 712 19.40 -12.12 -43.82
C ASN A 712 18.69 -10.80 -44.17
N SER A 713 18.45 -9.94 -43.18
CA SER A 713 17.69 -8.69 -43.31
C SER A 713 18.58 -7.46 -43.51
N GLY A 714 19.90 -7.63 -43.36
CA GLY A 714 20.91 -6.58 -43.50
C GLY A 714 20.85 -5.50 -42.40
N PRO A 715 21.34 -4.28 -42.69
CA PRO A 715 21.47 -3.18 -41.74
C PRO A 715 20.17 -2.79 -41.02
N ARG A 716 19.01 -3.12 -41.62
CA ARG A 716 17.69 -2.80 -41.09
C ARG A 716 17.38 -3.50 -39.78
N GLU A 717 17.84 -4.75 -39.60
CA GLU A 717 17.63 -5.48 -38.34
C GLU A 717 18.40 -4.82 -37.20
N VAL A 718 19.61 -4.34 -37.48
CA VAL A 718 20.41 -3.60 -36.49
C VAL A 718 19.68 -2.33 -36.07
N SER A 719 19.18 -1.53 -37.02
CA SER A 719 18.39 -0.34 -36.69
C SER A 719 17.15 -0.68 -35.87
N LEU A 720 16.41 -1.72 -36.25
CA LEU A 720 15.22 -2.17 -35.52
C LEU A 720 15.56 -2.60 -34.09
N SER A 721 16.62 -3.39 -33.88
CA SER A 721 17.04 -3.81 -32.53
C SER A 721 17.44 -2.61 -31.66
N ILE A 722 18.06 -1.58 -32.24
CA ILE A 722 18.38 -0.33 -31.54
C ILE A 722 17.11 0.39 -31.12
N GLU A 723 16.17 0.57 -32.06
CA GLU A 723 14.87 1.19 -31.81
C GLU A 723 14.11 0.44 -30.70
N LYS A 724 14.10 -0.89 -30.73
CA LYS A 724 13.48 -1.75 -29.71
C LYS A 724 14.12 -1.67 -28.33
N SER A 725 15.43 -1.41 -28.27
CA SER A 725 16.16 -1.38 -27.00
C SER A 725 16.09 0.00 -26.33
N ILE A 726 15.91 1.05 -27.12
CA ILE A 726 15.78 2.44 -26.65
C ILE A 726 14.34 2.76 -26.23
N SER A 727 13.36 2.13 -26.88
CA SER A 727 11.92 2.27 -26.62
C SER A 727 11.45 1.35 -25.50
#